data_AF-A0A5N5WPS7-F1
#
_entry.id   AF-A0A5N5WPS7-F1
#
_cell.length_a   1.000
_cell.length_b   1.000
_cell.length_c   1.000
_cell.angle_alpha   90.00
_cell.angle_beta   90.00
_cell.angle_gamma   90.00
#
_symmetry.space_group_name_H-M   'P 1'
#
loop_
_entity.id
_entity.type
_entity.pdbx_description
1 polymer ?
#
loop_
_entity_poly.entity_id
_entity_poly.type
_entity_poly.pdbx_seq_one_letter_code
_entity_poly.pdbx_strand_id
1 'polypeptide(L)'
;MEQVVATGKPNVLDKTGLCLLSLDGGGVRGLSSLYILRHLMNRLSHERPDRGPIKPCEVFDLIGGTSTGGLIAIMLGRLEMSVDDCISTYIKLIRTIFERKSRWPLGLSGNIKSRFDGGKLEDAIKEVVTRHGAKETDLFNDKGERGCRVFVCTTAHETKDIVRLRDYSLPTKDEVPATICQAALATSAATTFFDPVYIGTRKFVDGALGSNNPVDEVEGEAAEIWCPGTGELKPLVKCFISIGTGDPGISPIEDKAFDFLSKTLVKIATETSQTEKKFIARWAKHFDEKRYFRFNVEQGLQGVGLDEYLEQGPIEAATHRYLDHQTQAFRVRDCIQNLKLKESVAVTTISRIINGQNGQVLTRLYQPPRYIAPWICPFQRNPLFVSRASEIAEIDEMLSGERRCERVAIVGLGGVGKTQIALEYVHSLREQQPDCAVFWIPVTSVESMLEAYLEIGQQLQIPDLGEGKAGIRSLVQQRLSQESSGKWLLVFDNADDTSIWTDKPEDTAGSGRQAAYLPRSKHGSILFTTRSHKTAVDLAGRNVVKVKQMNNTLAKNLLGKCLINRSLLNDEPATTDMLQKLTNLPLAIVQAAAFINRNQMTLREYISLLDDTEQSMVDILSQDFEDEGRYEEGKNPIATTWLISFEQIRSCDPLAAEFLSLMACVDSKNIPQLFLQPTQSTMQAADAIGTLKAFSFITKHENGQLLDLHRLVHLATRNWLRMEGTLTAWTIKTVDRLNELFPFPGDENRDLWRLYLPHARYALDSAAEDSTSSAKIHLLYIFGICAVKDGRYDEAEKALAKVTQNRRIWLGTEHPLTLDSETFLVLAYLHQGQWKKAEELGIQVLGTQEKVLGSEHLCTLASTSTLVTIYIRQERWLEAEKLELQAIKGYEKVFGADHPDTWSCKAALASIYHQKGKWNQCRKLYVQIMKGHRRAYGMEHPRTLSSTNNVAYIYTRLKLLRKAEALQAQALETSKKVLGEEHPHTLAATSNLASIYYLRRRFKDAEKLQIQVLKCHQKLFGAEHPDIPPLMVELAGTWNKLGRVSDAIELLEKCTQLERKVWVADYPETLPYVLRHERRLKRWQVYRRMVGGSTST
;
A
#
# COMPACT_ATOMS: atom_id res chain seq x y z
N MET A 1 3.04 -52.89 11.58
CA MET A 1 3.90 -54.06 11.29
C MET A 1 5.25 -53.78 11.92
N GLU A 2 5.51 -54.47 13.03
CA GLU A 2 6.81 -54.53 13.68
C GLU A 2 7.82 -55.18 12.73
N GLN A 3 9.03 -54.62 12.63
CA GLN A 3 10.24 -55.41 12.49
C GLN A 3 11.39 -54.72 13.21
N VAL A 4 11.67 -55.27 14.39
CA VAL A 4 12.89 -55.09 15.16
C VAL A 4 14.05 -55.72 14.38
N VAL A 5 15.13 -54.97 14.17
CA VAL A 5 16.48 -55.55 14.07
C VAL A 5 17.40 -54.77 15.00
N ALA A 6 17.58 -55.33 16.19
CA ALA A 6 18.63 -54.98 17.12
C ALA A 6 19.94 -55.62 16.64
N THR A 7 20.92 -54.80 16.29
CA THR A 7 22.34 -55.18 16.33
C THR A 7 23.00 -54.38 17.45
N GLY A 8 22.96 -54.93 18.67
CA GLY A 8 23.54 -54.34 19.87
C GLY A 8 25.07 -54.40 19.88
N LYS A 9 25.72 -53.41 19.28
CA LYS A 9 27.02 -52.92 19.76
C LYS A 9 26.80 -51.53 20.34
N PRO A 10 27.21 -51.24 21.59
CA PRO A 10 27.04 -49.90 22.17
C PRO A 10 27.83 -48.91 21.31
N ASN A 11 27.14 -47.89 20.80
CA ASN A 11 27.78 -46.83 20.05
C ASN A 11 28.72 -46.08 21.01
N VAL A 12 30.02 -46.06 20.72
CA VAL A 12 31.03 -45.38 21.54
C VAL A 12 30.68 -43.89 21.72
N LEU A 13 30.01 -43.30 20.71
CA LEU A 13 29.46 -41.95 20.72
C LEU A 13 28.48 -41.72 21.89
N ASP A 14 27.73 -42.73 22.31
CA ASP A 14 26.71 -42.59 23.37
C ASP A 14 27.32 -42.49 24.77
N LYS A 15 28.60 -42.86 24.95
CA LYS A 15 29.31 -42.68 26.23
C LYS A 15 30.30 -41.52 26.20
N THR A 16 30.99 -41.33 25.08
CA THR A 16 32.20 -40.48 24.98
C THR A 16 32.08 -39.33 23.97
N GLY A 17 30.97 -39.24 23.23
CA GLY A 17 30.75 -38.15 22.26
C GLY A 17 30.53 -36.79 22.92
N LEU A 18 30.69 -35.73 22.12
CA LEU A 18 30.71 -34.34 22.57
C LEU A 18 29.33 -33.86 23.04
N CYS A 19 29.30 -33.20 24.19
CA CYS A 19 28.16 -32.50 24.74
C CYS A 19 28.40 -30.98 24.67
N LEU A 20 27.58 -30.26 23.91
CA LEU A 20 27.73 -28.82 23.67
C LEU A 20 26.56 -28.05 24.30
N LEU A 21 26.84 -26.90 24.92
CA LEU A 21 25.84 -26.00 25.49
C LEU A 21 25.97 -24.59 24.90
N SER A 22 24.87 -24.07 24.37
CA SER A 22 24.73 -22.71 23.86
C SER A 22 23.70 -21.94 24.68
N LEU A 23 24.05 -20.73 25.13
CA LEU A 23 23.24 -19.88 26.01
C LEU A 23 22.98 -18.50 25.39
N ASP A 24 21.71 -18.19 25.16
CA ASP A 24 21.29 -16.93 24.53
C ASP A 24 21.48 -15.71 25.45
N GLY A 25 21.55 -14.52 24.83
CA GLY A 25 21.49 -13.23 25.51
C GLY A 25 20.04 -12.74 25.73
N GLY A 26 19.74 -12.15 26.90
CA GLY A 26 18.36 -11.72 27.19
C GLY A 26 18.09 -10.87 28.42
N GLY A 27 19.12 -10.27 29.05
CA GLY A 27 18.94 -9.43 30.25
C GLY A 27 18.35 -10.23 31.42
N VAL A 28 17.44 -9.63 32.20
CA VAL A 28 16.79 -10.30 33.36
C VAL A 28 16.18 -11.67 33.00
N ARG A 29 15.74 -11.84 31.75
CA ARG A 29 15.12 -13.07 31.27
C ARG A 29 16.08 -14.27 31.14
N GLY A 30 17.40 -14.04 31.28
CA GLY A 30 18.38 -15.13 31.43
C GLY A 30 18.11 -16.06 32.62
N LEU A 31 17.30 -15.63 33.59
CA LEU A 31 16.77 -16.51 34.64
C LEU A 31 15.97 -17.70 34.09
N SER A 32 15.25 -17.52 32.99
CA SER A 32 14.52 -18.63 32.35
C SER A 32 15.48 -19.73 31.87
N SER A 33 16.61 -19.35 31.27
CA SER A 33 17.64 -20.31 30.82
C SER A 33 18.24 -21.09 31.99
N LEU A 34 18.48 -20.41 33.11
CA LEU A 34 18.95 -21.05 34.34
C LEU A 34 17.91 -21.98 34.95
N TYR A 35 16.63 -21.63 34.96
CA TYR A 35 15.56 -22.51 35.47
C TYR A 35 15.36 -23.74 34.58
N ILE A 36 15.44 -23.59 33.25
CA ILE A 36 15.46 -24.72 32.31
C ILE A 36 16.65 -25.63 32.60
N LEU A 37 17.86 -25.06 32.73
CA LEU A 37 19.06 -25.84 33.00
C LEU A 37 18.99 -26.52 34.38
N ARG A 38 18.47 -25.84 35.41
CA ARG A 38 18.25 -26.42 36.75
C ARG A 38 17.34 -27.64 36.65
N HIS A 39 16.25 -27.56 35.89
CA HIS A 39 15.34 -28.68 35.68
C HIS A 39 16.01 -29.87 34.99
N LEU A 40 16.82 -29.61 33.95
CA LEU A 40 17.59 -30.65 33.25
C LEU A 40 18.62 -31.31 34.17
N MET A 41 19.44 -30.51 34.87
CA MET A 41 20.51 -31.02 35.74
C MET A 41 19.97 -31.76 36.96
N ASN A 42 18.86 -31.29 37.55
CA ASN A 42 18.20 -31.99 38.65
C ASN A 42 17.67 -33.35 38.20
N ARG A 43 16.99 -33.43 37.05
CA ARG A 43 16.52 -34.73 36.50
C ARG A 43 17.67 -35.65 36.13
N LEU A 44 18.75 -35.12 35.57
CA LEU A 44 19.95 -35.91 35.26
C LEU A 44 20.60 -36.48 36.54
N SER A 45 20.65 -35.68 37.61
CA SER A 45 21.17 -36.11 38.91
C SER A 45 20.31 -37.22 39.53
N HIS A 46 18.98 -37.17 39.37
CA HIS A 46 18.08 -38.26 39.80
C HIS A 46 18.32 -39.56 39.03
N GLU A 47 18.64 -39.48 37.73
CA GLU A 47 18.98 -40.67 36.92
C GLU A 47 20.40 -41.21 37.18
N ARG A 48 21.18 -40.52 38.02
CA ARG A 48 22.57 -40.83 38.41
C ARG A 48 22.78 -40.69 39.93
N PRO A 49 22.07 -41.49 40.76
CA PRO A 49 22.07 -41.34 42.22
C PRO A 49 23.48 -41.46 42.84
N ASP A 50 24.40 -42.16 42.19
CA ASP A 50 25.76 -42.41 42.68
C ASP A 50 26.73 -41.20 42.57
N ARG A 51 26.32 -40.08 41.94
CA ARG A 51 27.22 -38.96 41.59
C ARG A 51 26.92 -37.62 42.28
N GLY A 52 25.98 -37.54 43.21
CA GLY A 52 25.61 -36.27 43.86
C GLY A 52 25.04 -35.23 42.86
N PRO A 53 24.86 -33.96 43.27
CA PRO A 53 24.40 -32.90 42.37
C PRO A 53 25.43 -32.64 41.26
N ILE A 54 25.05 -32.93 40.01
CA ILE A 54 25.95 -32.84 38.86
C ILE A 54 26.09 -31.39 38.40
N LYS A 55 27.33 -30.93 38.18
CA LYS A 55 27.59 -29.58 37.65
C LYS A 55 27.59 -29.56 36.11
N PRO A 56 27.19 -28.45 35.45
CA PRO A 56 27.23 -28.37 33.99
C PRO A 56 28.61 -28.63 33.38
N CYS A 57 29.69 -28.13 33.99
CA CYS A 57 31.07 -28.35 33.53
C CYS A 57 31.53 -29.83 33.58
N GLU A 58 30.80 -30.71 34.27
CA GLU A 58 31.07 -32.16 34.30
C GLU A 58 30.39 -32.91 33.15
N VAL A 59 29.43 -32.28 32.48
CA VAL A 59 28.59 -32.89 31.43
C VAL A 59 28.94 -32.32 30.07
N PHE A 60 29.08 -31.00 29.95
CA PHE A 60 29.35 -30.31 28.70
C PHE A 60 30.85 -30.15 28.47
N ASP A 61 31.30 -30.49 27.27
CA ASP A 61 32.69 -30.36 26.85
C ASP A 61 32.97 -28.93 26.31
N LEU A 62 31.93 -28.22 25.87
CA LEU A 62 31.96 -26.81 25.46
C LEU A 62 30.72 -26.06 25.96
N ILE A 63 30.92 -24.91 26.60
CA ILE A 63 29.85 -23.95 26.94
C ILE A 63 30.15 -22.61 26.28
N GLY A 64 29.25 -22.16 25.40
CA GLY A 64 29.33 -20.85 24.77
C GLY A 64 28.12 -19.98 25.12
N GLY A 65 28.33 -18.68 25.29
CA GLY A 65 27.25 -17.75 25.59
C GLY A 65 27.47 -16.34 25.06
N THR A 66 26.38 -15.58 24.95
CA THR A 66 26.38 -14.17 24.52
C THR A 66 25.64 -13.32 25.56
N SER A 67 26.00 -12.04 25.74
CA SER A 67 25.35 -11.15 26.71
C SER A 67 25.27 -11.79 28.10
N THR A 68 24.09 -11.78 28.71
CA THR A 68 23.82 -12.49 29.96
C THR A 68 24.05 -13.99 29.91
N GLY A 69 23.85 -14.64 28.75
CA GLY A 69 24.22 -16.05 28.54
C GLY A 69 25.73 -16.27 28.62
N GLY A 70 26.53 -15.28 28.22
CA GLY A 70 27.98 -15.26 28.40
C GLY A 70 28.38 -15.20 29.87
N LEU A 71 27.72 -14.36 30.69
CA LEU A 71 27.92 -14.35 32.15
C LEU A 71 27.61 -15.72 32.77
N ILE A 72 26.51 -16.34 32.35
CA ILE A 72 26.12 -17.68 32.80
C ILE A 72 27.16 -18.72 32.37
N ALA A 73 27.69 -18.65 31.15
CA ALA A 73 28.75 -19.55 30.66
C ALA A 73 30.02 -19.45 31.52
N ILE A 74 30.45 -18.24 31.86
CA ILE A 74 31.60 -18.00 32.74
C ILE A 74 31.36 -18.59 34.14
N MET A 75 30.18 -18.35 34.73
CA MET A 75 29.86 -18.86 36.06
C MET A 75 29.78 -20.39 36.10
N LEU A 76 29.10 -21.02 35.15
CA LEU A 76 28.89 -22.47 35.12
C LEU A 76 30.13 -23.27 34.69
N GLY A 77 30.91 -22.71 33.76
CA GLY A 77 32.09 -23.39 33.22
C GLY A 77 33.38 -22.93 33.88
N ARG A 78 33.74 -21.64 33.72
CA ARG A 78 35.05 -21.12 34.12
C ARG A 78 35.24 -20.99 35.64
N LEU A 79 34.15 -20.68 36.35
CA LEU A 79 34.09 -20.64 37.82
C LEU A 79 33.49 -21.93 38.43
N GLU A 80 33.15 -22.92 37.59
CA GLU A 80 32.65 -24.25 37.98
C GLU A 80 31.50 -24.23 39.01
N MET A 81 30.60 -23.25 38.92
CA MET A 81 29.48 -23.09 39.84
C MET A 81 28.38 -24.14 39.60
N SER A 82 27.65 -24.50 40.66
CA SER A 82 26.39 -25.23 40.52
C SER A 82 25.31 -24.33 39.89
N VAL A 83 24.24 -24.92 39.35
CA VAL A 83 23.16 -24.11 38.74
C VAL A 83 22.44 -23.27 39.79
N ASP A 84 22.27 -23.77 41.02
CA ASP A 84 21.62 -23.02 42.11
C ASP A 84 22.48 -21.85 42.61
N ASP A 85 23.80 -22.05 42.74
CA ASP A 85 24.73 -20.96 43.07
C ASP A 85 24.73 -19.90 41.96
N CYS A 86 24.66 -20.33 40.70
CA CYS A 86 24.59 -19.45 39.55
C CYS A 86 23.29 -18.63 39.55
N ILE A 87 22.13 -19.23 39.83
CA ILE A 87 20.85 -18.52 39.99
C ILE A 87 20.93 -17.47 41.09
N SER A 88 21.39 -17.85 42.29
CA SER A 88 21.52 -16.94 43.43
C SER A 88 22.42 -15.73 43.09
N THR A 89 23.56 -16.03 42.48
CA THR A 89 24.54 -15.03 42.06
C THR A 89 24.00 -14.11 40.98
N TYR A 90 23.32 -14.68 39.99
CA TYR A 90 22.73 -13.96 38.87
C TYR A 90 21.60 -13.01 39.30
N ILE A 91 20.72 -13.45 40.23
CA ILE A 91 19.68 -12.60 40.84
C ILE A 91 20.32 -11.41 41.55
N LYS A 92 21.39 -11.65 42.33
CA LYS A 92 22.10 -10.58 43.04
C LYS A 92 22.72 -9.58 42.07
N LEU A 93 23.41 -10.08 41.04
CA LEU A 93 24.04 -9.26 40.01
C LEU A 93 23.03 -8.37 39.28
N ILE A 94 21.90 -8.93 38.84
CA ILE A 94 20.81 -8.17 38.19
C ILE A 94 20.24 -7.10 39.12
N ARG A 95 19.96 -7.42 40.40
CA ARG A 95 19.44 -6.44 41.37
C ARG A 95 20.39 -5.25 41.51
N THR A 96 21.69 -5.51 41.69
CA THR A 96 22.71 -4.45 41.83
C THR A 96 22.81 -3.55 40.59
N ILE A 97 22.64 -4.12 39.39
CA ILE A 97 22.70 -3.39 38.12
C ILE A 97 21.48 -2.48 37.91
N PHE A 98 20.27 -2.96 38.21
CA PHE A 98 19.02 -2.30 37.79
C PHE A 98 18.33 -1.46 38.88
N GLU A 99 18.89 -1.35 40.10
CA GLU A 99 18.28 -0.67 41.27
C GLU A 99 18.12 0.87 41.17
N ARG A 100 18.79 1.59 40.24
CA ARG A 100 18.59 3.04 40.03
C ARG A 100 18.74 3.47 38.57
N LYS A 101 17.64 3.98 37.98
CA LYS A 101 17.60 4.58 36.64
C LYS A 101 18.10 6.03 36.67
N SER A 102 19.09 6.38 35.85
CA SER A 102 19.43 7.78 35.58
C SER A 102 18.34 8.42 34.70
N ARG A 103 17.86 9.62 35.07
CA ARG A 103 16.66 10.25 34.46
C ARG A 103 16.91 10.94 33.10
N TRP A 104 18.13 10.93 32.55
CA TRP A 104 18.44 11.68 31.31
C TRP A 104 19.60 11.05 30.50
N PRO A 105 19.42 10.65 29.22
CA PRO A 105 20.46 9.97 28.43
C PRO A 105 21.10 10.83 27.31
N LEU A 106 20.99 12.16 27.38
CA LEU A 106 21.62 13.08 26.41
C LEU A 106 22.75 13.88 27.05
N GLY A 107 23.98 13.69 26.56
CA GLY A 107 25.10 14.60 26.80
C GLY A 107 25.02 15.83 25.88
N LEU A 108 25.54 16.98 26.33
CA LEU A 108 25.57 18.26 25.59
C LEU A 108 26.30 18.20 24.23
N SER A 109 26.95 17.07 23.90
CA SER A 109 27.68 16.83 22.65
C SER A 109 26.97 15.87 21.67
N GLY A 110 25.76 15.40 21.96
CA GLY A 110 25.03 14.46 21.09
C GLY A 110 25.49 12.99 21.18
N ASN A 111 26.40 12.67 22.11
CA ASN A 111 26.75 11.27 22.41
C ASN A 111 25.75 10.65 23.39
N ILE A 112 25.36 9.41 23.11
CA ILE A 112 24.49 8.58 23.96
C ILE A 112 25.24 8.26 25.26
N LYS A 113 24.66 8.61 26.41
CA LYS A 113 25.19 8.23 27.73
C LYS A 113 24.60 6.88 28.14
N SER A 114 25.42 5.97 28.66
CA SER A 114 25.00 4.66 29.16
C SER A 114 23.87 4.78 30.20
N ARG A 115 22.84 3.93 30.08
CA ARG A 115 21.64 3.96 30.92
C ARG A 115 21.89 3.46 32.34
N PHE A 116 22.91 2.61 32.53
CA PHE A 116 23.30 2.03 33.81
C PHE A 116 24.79 2.29 34.09
N ASP A 117 25.13 2.22 35.37
CA ASP A 117 26.48 2.48 35.86
C ASP A 117 27.38 1.26 35.59
N GLY A 118 28.26 1.37 34.60
CA GLY A 118 29.23 0.33 34.26
C GLY A 118 30.19 -0.02 35.41
N GLY A 119 30.49 0.94 36.29
CA GLY A 119 31.32 0.70 37.46
C GLY A 119 30.65 -0.25 38.47
N LYS A 120 29.33 -0.12 38.66
CA LYS A 120 28.57 -1.06 39.51
C LYS A 120 28.52 -2.47 38.95
N LEU A 121 28.40 -2.61 37.63
CA LEU A 121 28.46 -3.91 36.97
C LEU A 121 29.85 -4.55 37.16
N GLU A 122 30.91 -3.75 36.97
CA GLU A 122 32.29 -4.18 37.20
C GLU A 122 32.52 -4.63 38.66
N ASP A 123 32.08 -3.83 39.63
CA ASP A 123 32.20 -4.17 41.06
C ASP A 123 31.43 -5.45 41.41
N ALA A 124 30.23 -5.62 40.87
CA ALA A 124 29.43 -6.82 41.09
C ALA A 124 30.11 -8.07 40.47
N ILE A 125 30.67 -7.96 39.27
CA ILE A 125 31.41 -9.06 38.62
C ILE A 125 32.68 -9.41 39.43
N LYS A 126 33.44 -8.40 39.89
CA LYS A 126 34.63 -8.60 40.73
C LYS A 126 34.28 -9.33 42.03
N GLU A 127 33.16 -8.97 42.66
CA GLU A 127 32.65 -9.64 43.85
C GLU A 127 32.32 -11.12 43.59
N VAL A 128 31.75 -11.43 42.42
CA VAL A 128 31.44 -12.82 42.01
C VAL A 128 32.72 -13.64 41.79
N VAL A 129 33.68 -13.07 41.06
CA VAL A 129 34.97 -13.72 40.75
C VAL A 129 35.75 -14.02 42.04
N THR A 130 35.85 -13.04 42.94
CA THR A 130 36.58 -13.17 44.22
C THR A 130 35.92 -14.13 45.19
N ARG A 131 34.57 -14.12 45.30
CA ARG A 131 33.82 -15.05 46.15
C ARG A 131 34.02 -16.52 45.74
N HIS A 132 34.28 -16.79 44.48
CA HIS A 132 34.47 -18.14 43.93
C HIS A 132 35.94 -18.51 43.72
N GLY A 133 36.86 -17.84 44.44
CA GLY A 133 38.27 -18.27 44.55
C GLY A 133 39.21 -17.79 43.45
N ALA A 134 38.75 -16.96 42.51
CA ALA A 134 39.58 -16.34 41.48
C ALA A 134 39.93 -14.88 41.84
N LYS A 135 41.08 -14.37 41.39
CA LYS A 135 41.46 -12.97 41.57
C LYS A 135 40.95 -12.13 40.40
N GLU A 136 40.72 -10.84 40.63
CA GLU A 136 40.28 -9.91 39.58
C GLU A 136 41.27 -9.82 38.40
N THR A 137 42.55 -10.05 38.67
CA THR A 137 43.64 -10.05 37.69
C THR A 137 43.82 -11.39 36.97
N ASP A 138 43.08 -12.43 37.35
CA ASP A 138 43.22 -13.74 36.72
C ASP A 138 42.73 -13.68 35.28
N LEU A 139 43.55 -14.24 34.38
CA LEU A 139 43.23 -14.30 32.97
C LEU A 139 42.06 -15.26 32.73
N PHE A 140 41.21 -14.88 31.79
CA PHE A 140 40.13 -15.74 31.34
C PHE A 140 40.70 -17.04 30.78
N ASN A 141 41.71 -16.95 29.90
CA ASN A 141 42.62 -18.04 29.57
C ASN A 141 43.87 -17.99 30.45
N ASP A 142 43.93 -18.86 31.46
CA ASP A 142 45.09 -19.03 32.34
C ASP A 142 46.01 -20.18 31.89
N LYS A 143 45.82 -20.70 30.68
CA LYS A 143 46.52 -21.87 30.10
C LYS A 143 46.32 -23.18 30.87
N GLY A 144 45.39 -23.23 31.82
CA GLY A 144 45.02 -24.46 32.51
C GLY A 144 44.17 -25.37 31.62
N GLU A 145 44.50 -26.66 31.57
CA GLU A 145 43.62 -27.65 30.91
C GLU A 145 42.40 -27.95 31.77
N ARG A 146 41.21 -27.77 31.19
CA ARG A 146 39.91 -28.05 31.82
C ARG A 146 39.12 -29.07 31.03
N GLY A 147 38.27 -29.84 31.71
CA GLY A 147 37.35 -30.79 31.08
C GLY A 147 36.23 -30.11 30.28
N CYS A 148 35.81 -28.92 30.70
CA CYS A 148 34.84 -28.07 30.01
C CYS A 148 35.55 -26.82 29.51
N ARG A 149 35.44 -26.56 28.21
CA ARG A 149 35.93 -25.33 27.58
C ARG A 149 34.84 -24.26 27.57
N VAL A 150 35.21 -23.01 27.75
CA VAL A 150 34.29 -21.87 27.79
C VAL A 150 34.72 -20.78 26.84
N PHE A 151 33.76 -20.24 26.09
CA PHE A 151 33.96 -18.99 25.37
C PHE A 151 32.74 -18.08 25.49
N VAL A 152 32.97 -16.79 25.31
CA VAL A 152 31.89 -15.79 25.26
C VAL A 152 31.98 -14.98 23.97
N CYS A 153 30.81 -14.65 23.41
CA CYS A 153 30.72 -13.84 22.20
C CYS A 153 30.73 -12.35 22.56
N THR A 154 31.62 -11.62 21.89
CA THR A 154 31.73 -10.15 21.96
C THR A 154 31.72 -9.60 20.55
N THR A 155 31.37 -8.34 20.36
CA THR A 155 31.48 -7.67 19.06
C THR A 155 32.66 -6.70 19.11
N ALA A 156 33.59 -6.80 18.16
CA ALA A 156 34.64 -5.80 18.00
C ALA A 156 34.00 -4.48 17.55
N HIS A 157 34.22 -3.39 18.29
CA HIS A 157 33.59 -2.11 17.98
C HIS A 157 34.06 -1.54 16.64
N GLU A 158 35.30 -1.81 16.25
CA GLU A 158 35.93 -1.26 15.04
C GLU A 158 35.45 -1.96 13.77
N THR A 159 35.28 -3.28 13.79
CA THR A 159 34.91 -4.07 12.59
C THR A 159 33.45 -4.52 12.58
N LYS A 160 32.79 -4.51 13.75
CA LYS A 160 31.47 -5.11 14.00
C LYS A 160 31.43 -6.64 13.87
N ASP A 161 32.59 -7.30 13.80
CA ASP A 161 32.66 -8.76 13.77
C ASP A 161 32.50 -9.37 15.16
N ILE A 162 31.96 -10.60 15.20
CA ILE A 162 31.93 -11.40 16.42
C ILE A 162 33.34 -11.90 16.73
N VAL A 163 33.79 -11.64 17.96
CA VAL A 163 35.04 -12.09 18.54
C VAL A 163 34.73 -12.98 19.73
N ARG A 164 35.23 -14.21 19.69
CA ARG A 164 35.12 -15.20 20.77
C ARG A 164 36.30 -15.02 21.73
N LEU A 165 36.01 -14.60 22.97
CA LEU A 165 36.98 -14.64 24.06
C LEU A 165 36.94 -16.04 24.68
N ARG A 166 38.10 -16.70 24.84
CA ARG A 166 38.21 -18.13 25.20
C ARG A 166 38.96 -18.31 26.51
N ASP A 167 38.65 -19.38 27.25
CA ASP A 167 39.45 -19.81 28.41
C ASP A 167 40.54 -20.86 28.08
N TYR A 168 40.73 -21.13 26.78
CA TYR A 168 41.73 -22.04 26.21
C TYR A 168 42.41 -21.44 24.98
N SER A 169 43.52 -22.06 24.57
CA SER A 169 44.34 -21.67 23.42
C SER A 169 44.01 -22.48 22.16
N LEU A 170 44.05 -21.84 20.99
CA LEU A 170 43.98 -22.50 19.68
C LEU A 170 45.20 -22.08 18.82
N PRO A 171 45.94 -23.02 18.19
CA PRO A 171 47.18 -22.69 17.47
C PRO A 171 47.05 -21.71 16.30
N THR A 172 45.86 -21.62 15.70
CA THR A 172 45.59 -20.85 14.47
C THR A 172 44.86 -19.53 14.72
N LYS A 173 44.65 -19.13 15.98
CA LYS A 173 43.87 -17.94 16.34
C LYS A 173 44.66 -17.06 17.31
N ASP A 174 44.55 -15.75 17.10
CA ASP A 174 45.14 -14.77 18.00
C ASP A 174 44.43 -14.77 19.36
N GLU A 175 45.22 -14.82 20.44
CA GLU A 175 44.71 -14.74 21.80
C GLU A 175 44.49 -13.29 22.23
N VAL A 176 43.29 -12.98 22.71
CA VAL A 176 42.98 -11.71 23.36
C VAL A 176 43.20 -11.90 24.88
N PRO A 177 44.19 -11.25 25.50
CA PRO A 177 44.54 -11.47 26.90
C PRO A 177 43.58 -10.74 27.85
N ALA A 178 42.34 -11.23 27.91
CA ALA A 178 41.30 -10.69 28.78
C ALA A 178 41.39 -11.31 30.18
N THR A 179 41.15 -10.52 31.24
CA THR A 179 40.80 -11.08 32.56
C THR A 179 39.40 -11.68 32.55
N ILE A 180 39.06 -12.50 33.54
CA ILE A 180 37.69 -13.02 33.70
C ILE A 180 36.68 -11.85 33.76
N CYS A 181 37.02 -10.78 34.50
CA CYS A 181 36.18 -9.59 34.61
C CYS A 181 36.02 -8.87 33.25
N GLN A 182 37.11 -8.72 32.49
CA GLN A 182 37.05 -8.10 31.17
C GLN A 182 36.22 -8.91 30.18
N ALA A 183 36.33 -10.24 30.18
CA ALA A 183 35.50 -11.09 29.33
C ALA A 183 34.01 -10.99 29.71
N ALA A 184 33.69 -11.02 31.01
CA ALA A 184 32.34 -10.87 31.54
C ALA A 184 31.72 -9.50 31.22
N LEU A 185 32.51 -8.42 31.35
CA LEU A 185 32.08 -7.08 30.98
C LEU A 185 31.90 -6.95 29.47
N ALA A 186 32.85 -7.42 28.66
CA ALA A 186 32.81 -7.29 27.21
C ALA A 186 31.61 -8.03 26.59
N THR A 187 31.29 -9.23 27.09
CA THR A 187 30.09 -9.93 26.62
C THR A 187 28.82 -9.22 27.05
N SER A 188 28.79 -8.45 28.15
CA SER A 188 27.59 -7.82 28.71
C SER A 188 27.41 -6.33 28.35
N ALA A 189 28.37 -5.75 27.61
CA ALA A 189 28.45 -4.31 27.33
C ALA A 189 27.52 -3.89 26.18
N ALA A 190 26.20 -4.00 26.39
CA ALA A 190 25.23 -3.58 25.38
C ALA A 190 25.31 -2.07 25.19
N THR A 191 25.46 -1.61 23.94
CA THR A 191 25.88 -0.24 23.56
C THR A 191 24.98 0.90 24.06
N THR A 192 23.76 0.58 24.49
CA THR A 192 22.79 1.52 25.07
C THR A 192 22.70 1.45 26.60
N PHE A 193 23.21 0.38 27.20
CA PHE A 193 23.08 0.08 28.63
C PHE A 193 24.38 0.30 29.40
N PHE A 194 25.53 -0.05 28.82
CA PHE A 194 26.85 0.07 29.44
C PHE A 194 27.89 0.63 28.47
N ASP A 195 28.97 1.16 29.03
CA ASP A 195 30.09 1.65 28.24
C ASP A 195 30.87 0.47 27.62
N PRO A 196 31.43 0.63 26.40
CA PRO A 196 32.28 -0.38 25.79
C PRO A 196 33.54 -0.69 26.61
N VAL A 197 34.02 -1.93 26.51
CA VAL A 197 35.14 -2.43 27.31
C VAL A 197 36.41 -2.45 26.49
N TYR A 198 37.51 -1.95 27.08
CA TYR A 198 38.83 -2.01 26.46
C TYR A 198 39.60 -3.23 26.95
N ILE A 199 40.12 -4.01 26.00
CA ILE A 199 41.05 -5.12 26.27
C ILE A 199 42.28 -4.89 25.39
N GLY A 200 43.39 -4.50 26.02
CA GLY A 200 44.56 -3.97 25.30
C GLY A 200 44.19 -2.67 24.57
N THR A 201 44.50 -2.61 23.28
CA THR A 201 44.19 -1.45 22.41
C THR A 201 42.84 -1.56 21.70
N ARG A 202 42.10 -2.67 21.89
CA ARG A 202 40.86 -2.98 21.17
C ARG A 202 39.63 -2.71 22.03
N LYS A 203 38.55 -2.27 21.39
CA LYS A 203 37.29 -1.93 22.05
C LYS A 203 36.21 -2.99 21.72
N PHE A 204 35.56 -3.50 22.74
CA PHE A 204 34.55 -4.57 22.63
C PHE A 204 33.20 -4.12 23.19
N VAL A 205 32.13 -4.62 22.57
CA VAL A 205 30.73 -4.42 22.98
C VAL A 205 29.98 -5.75 22.95
N ASP A 206 28.73 -5.78 23.42
CA ASP A 206 27.94 -7.02 23.53
C ASP A 206 27.84 -7.79 22.19
N GLY A 207 28.06 -9.10 22.25
CA GLY A 207 27.91 -10.03 21.12
C GLY A 207 26.47 -10.16 20.62
N ALA A 208 25.47 -9.76 21.42
CA ALA A 208 24.05 -9.84 21.06
C ALA A 208 23.69 -8.99 19.82
N LEU A 209 24.53 -8.00 19.46
CA LEU A 209 24.34 -7.18 18.26
C LEU A 209 24.53 -7.95 16.94
N GLY A 210 25.12 -9.15 16.98
CA GLY A 210 25.33 -9.98 15.80
C GLY A 210 25.10 -11.50 16.01
N SER A 211 25.09 -11.99 17.25
CA SER A 211 24.91 -13.42 17.56
C SER A 211 24.25 -13.61 18.93
N ASN A 212 23.00 -13.17 19.08
CA ASN A 212 22.29 -13.29 20.36
C ASN A 212 21.94 -14.74 20.72
N ASN A 213 21.71 -15.59 19.70
CA ASN A 213 21.72 -17.04 19.82
C ASN A 213 23.07 -17.59 19.33
N PRO A 214 24.04 -17.90 20.21
CA PRO A 214 25.40 -18.28 19.80
C PRO A 214 25.51 -19.74 19.33
N VAL A 215 24.44 -20.37 18.86
CA VAL A 215 24.46 -21.80 18.48
C VAL A 215 25.37 -22.06 17.27
N ASP A 216 25.41 -21.14 16.30
CA ASP A 216 26.35 -21.18 15.17
C ASP A 216 27.80 -21.00 15.64
N GLU A 217 28.02 -20.10 16.59
CA GLU A 217 29.34 -19.84 17.17
C GLU A 217 29.87 -21.06 17.94
N VAL A 218 28.99 -21.76 18.67
CA VAL A 218 29.33 -23.00 19.39
C VAL A 218 29.64 -24.15 18.43
N GLU A 219 28.88 -24.31 17.34
CA GLU A 219 29.21 -25.29 16.29
C GLU A 219 30.56 -24.98 15.63
N GLY A 220 30.76 -23.72 15.20
CA GLY A 220 32.00 -23.30 14.55
C GLY A 220 33.21 -23.49 15.46
N GLU A 221 33.09 -23.11 16.74
CA GLU A 221 34.15 -23.27 17.72
C GLU A 221 34.46 -24.74 18.01
N ALA A 222 33.44 -25.58 18.15
CA ALA A 222 33.63 -27.02 18.33
C ALA A 222 34.28 -27.67 17.09
N ALA A 223 33.91 -27.25 15.87
CA ALA A 223 34.54 -27.72 14.65
C ALA A 223 36.03 -27.31 14.59
N GLU A 224 36.39 -26.09 15.01
CA GLU A 224 37.78 -25.63 15.08
C GLU A 224 38.60 -26.42 16.12
N ILE A 225 38.00 -26.76 17.27
CA ILE A 225 38.67 -27.50 18.34
C ILE A 225 38.94 -28.96 17.93
N TRP A 226 37.91 -29.65 17.45
CA TRP A 226 37.93 -31.11 17.29
C TRP A 226 38.05 -31.60 15.84
N CYS A 227 37.75 -30.74 14.86
CA CYS A 227 37.73 -31.08 13.44
C CYS A 227 38.47 -30.05 12.53
N PRO A 228 39.67 -29.54 12.90
CA PRO A 228 40.30 -28.41 12.19
C PRO A 228 40.64 -28.68 10.71
N GLY A 229 40.74 -29.95 10.30
CA GLY A 229 41.02 -30.33 8.91
C GLY A 229 39.81 -30.79 8.08
N THR A 230 38.71 -31.20 8.72
CA THR A 230 37.53 -31.74 8.02
C THR A 230 36.30 -30.85 8.15
N GLY A 231 36.19 -30.07 9.24
CA GLY A 231 34.98 -29.32 9.59
C GLY A 231 33.77 -30.19 9.96
N GLU A 232 33.86 -31.51 9.87
CA GLU A 232 32.74 -32.45 10.08
C GLU A 232 32.51 -32.73 11.57
N LEU A 233 31.94 -31.77 12.29
CA LEU A 233 31.64 -31.90 13.71
C LEU A 233 30.51 -32.90 14.01
N LYS A 234 29.47 -32.90 13.17
CA LYS A 234 28.20 -33.63 13.38
C LYS A 234 28.34 -35.09 13.83
N PRO A 235 29.24 -35.92 13.26
CA PRO A 235 29.41 -37.31 13.69
C PRO A 235 29.94 -37.48 15.13
N LEU A 236 30.60 -36.45 15.69
CA LEU A 236 31.20 -36.48 17.03
C LEU A 236 30.25 -35.98 18.12
N VAL A 237 29.14 -35.35 17.75
CA VAL A 237 28.21 -34.75 18.72
C VAL A 237 27.24 -35.78 19.26
N LYS A 238 27.33 -36.00 20.58
CA LYS A 238 26.39 -36.81 21.33
C LYS A 238 25.12 -36.02 21.65
N CYS A 239 25.29 -34.80 22.17
CA CYS A 239 24.20 -33.95 22.61
C CYS A 239 24.58 -32.48 22.39
N PHE A 240 23.72 -31.69 21.76
CA PHE A 240 23.88 -30.25 21.63
C PHE A 240 22.61 -29.58 22.13
N ILE A 241 22.73 -28.86 23.24
CA ILE A 241 21.64 -28.13 23.88
C ILE A 241 21.83 -26.64 23.62
N SER A 242 20.81 -26.00 23.06
CA SER A 242 20.71 -24.55 22.95
C SER A 242 19.54 -24.07 23.82
N ILE A 243 19.79 -23.11 24.71
CA ILE A 243 18.79 -22.61 25.66
C ILE A 243 18.58 -21.11 25.45
N GLY A 244 17.35 -20.75 25.09
CA GLY A 244 16.91 -19.38 24.93
C GLY A 244 16.48 -18.71 26.23
N THR A 245 16.36 -17.39 26.20
CA THR A 245 15.90 -16.56 27.33
C THR A 245 14.41 -16.23 27.27
N GLY A 246 13.64 -16.88 26.39
CA GLY A 246 12.23 -16.61 26.15
C GLY A 246 11.95 -15.61 25.03
N ASP A 247 10.78 -15.74 24.41
CA ASP A 247 10.32 -14.83 23.34
C ASP A 247 9.88 -13.47 23.94
N PRO A 248 10.53 -12.33 23.58
CA PRO A 248 10.07 -11.00 23.98
C PRO A 248 8.74 -10.60 23.37
N GLY A 249 8.25 -11.29 22.33
CA GLY A 249 7.14 -10.83 21.51
C GLY A 249 7.56 -9.69 20.57
N ILE A 250 6.79 -9.52 19.49
CA ILE A 250 6.92 -8.37 18.56
C ILE A 250 5.87 -7.33 18.94
N SER A 251 5.93 -6.84 20.17
CA SER A 251 5.14 -5.68 20.59
C SER A 251 6.02 -4.44 20.51
N PRO A 252 5.68 -3.41 19.71
CA PRO A 252 6.31 -2.11 19.88
C PRO A 252 6.04 -1.69 21.31
N ILE A 253 7.10 -1.51 22.10
CA ILE A 253 6.98 -0.91 23.42
C ILE A 253 6.23 0.40 23.21
N GLU A 254 5.02 0.50 23.77
CA GLU A 254 4.21 1.71 23.78
C GLU A 254 4.88 2.75 24.68
N ASP A 255 6.00 3.30 24.23
CA ASP A 255 6.55 4.50 24.82
C ASP A 255 7.32 5.28 23.76
N LYS A 256 6.94 6.55 23.59
CA LYS A 256 7.49 7.55 22.65
C LYS A 256 8.93 7.96 22.96
N ALA A 257 9.73 7.10 23.58
CA ALA A 257 11.10 7.35 23.93
C ALA A 257 11.98 6.17 23.49
N PHE A 258 12.85 6.44 22.51
CA PHE A 258 13.92 5.56 22.00
C PHE A 258 13.56 4.55 20.90
N ASP A 259 13.27 5.08 19.70
CA ASP A 259 13.12 4.34 18.43
C ASP A 259 14.34 3.46 18.06
N PHE A 260 15.54 3.76 18.59
CA PHE A 260 16.75 2.95 18.37
C PHE A 260 16.77 1.65 19.21
N LEU A 261 16.25 1.70 20.45
CA LEU A 261 16.23 0.56 21.37
C LEU A 261 15.19 -0.47 20.94
N SER A 262 13.98 -0.02 20.54
CA SER A 262 12.93 -0.90 20.02
C SER A 262 13.39 -1.64 18.76
N LYS A 263 14.00 -0.93 17.79
CA LYS A 263 14.56 -1.53 16.57
C LYS A 263 15.67 -2.55 16.85
N THR A 264 16.55 -2.25 17.80
CA THR A 264 17.64 -3.16 18.19
C THR A 264 17.09 -4.43 18.86
N LEU A 265 16.10 -4.30 19.74
CA LEU A 265 15.46 -5.45 20.41
C LEU A 265 14.66 -6.32 19.45
N VAL A 266 13.92 -5.70 18.52
CA VAL A 266 13.22 -6.42 17.45
C VAL A 266 14.22 -7.15 16.55
N LYS A 267 15.34 -6.52 16.20
CA LYS A 267 16.41 -7.15 15.41
C LYS A 267 17.00 -8.35 16.13
N ILE A 268 17.30 -8.23 17.43
CA ILE A 268 17.83 -9.33 18.26
C ILE A 268 16.84 -10.50 18.36
N ALA A 269 15.55 -10.20 18.62
CA ALA A 269 14.50 -11.23 18.72
C ALA A 269 14.28 -11.95 17.39
N THR A 270 14.32 -11.19 16.28
CA THR A 270 14.19 -11.72 14.92
C THR A 270 15.39 -12.59 14.55
N GLU A 271 16.61 -12.11 14.81
CA GLU A 271 17.87 -12.86 14.59
C GLU A 271 17.86 -14.17 15.38
N THR A 272 17.59 -14.11 16.70
CA THR A 272 17.51 -15.31 17.57
C THR A 272 16.56 -16.37 17.01
N SER A 273 15.38 -15.96 16.54
CA SER A 273 14.35 -16.86 15.99
C SER A 273 14.73 -17.41 14.60
N GLN A 274 15.39 -16.60 13.77
CA GLN A 274 15.88 -17.03 12.46
C GLN A 274 17.04 -18.02 12.59
N THR A 275 18.01 -17.70 13.46
CA THR A 275 19.16 -18.55 13.80
C THR A 275 18.68 -19.91 14.32
N GLU A 276 17.69 -19.95 15.21
CA GLU A 276 17.07 -21.19 15.69
C GLU A 276 16.51 -22.06 14.56
N LYS A 277 15.70 -21.49 13.66
CA LYS A 277 15.08 -22.23 12.55
C LYS A 277 16.10 -22.75 11.55
N LYS A 278 17.05 -21.89 11.15
CA LYS A 278 18.15 -22.25 10.23
C LYS A 278 19.01 -23.36 10.83
N PHE A 279 19.32 -23.28 12.12
CA PHE A 279 20.13 -24.29 12.80
C PHE A 279 19.40 -25.64 12.90
N ILE A 280 18.12 -25.65 13.29
CA ILE A 280 17.30 -26.88 13.32
C ILE A 280 17.26 -27.54 11.94
N ALA A 281 17.05 -26.76 10.86
CA ALA A 281 17.05 -27.30 9.50
C ALA A 281 18.42 -27.91 9.13
N ARG A 282 19.53 -27.22 9.45
CA ARG A 282 20.88 -27.73 9.20
C ARG A 282 21.18 -28.98 10.03
N TRP A 283 20.67 -29.09 11.25
CA TRP A 283 20.84 -30.21 12.17
C TRP A 283 19.62 -31.15 12.23
N ALA A 284 18.77 -31.16 11.19
CA ALA A 284 17.50 -31.89 11.21
C ALA A 284 17.66 -33.38 11.56
N LYS A 285 18.69 -34.03 11.01
CA LYS A 285 19.03 -35.42 11.36
C LYS A 285 19.30 -35.60 12.86
N HIS A 286 20.10 -34.72 13.47
CA HIS A 286 20.41 -34.78 14.90
C HIS A 286 19.22 -34.39 15.77
N PHE A 287 18.35 -33.52 15.27
CA PHE A 287 17.08 -33.20 15.93
C PHE A 287 16.17 -34.45 15.95
N ASP A 288 16.01 -35.12 14.81
CA ASP A 288 15.22 -36.36 14.67
C ASP A 288 15.81 -37.51 15.50
N GLU A 289 17.15 -37.61 15.55
CA GLU A 289 17.89 -38.59 16.35
C GLU A 289 17.96 -38.22 17.84
N LYS A 290 17.33 -37.11 18.27
CA LYS A 290 17.29 -36.66 19.68
C LYS A 290 18.70 -36.43 20.25
N ARG A 291 19.55 -35.80 19.43
CA ARG A 291 20.91 -35.35 19.74
C ARG A 291 21.07 -33.84 19.71
N TYR A 292 20.15 -33.10 19.10
CA TYR A 292 20.06 -31.64 19.22
C TYR A 292 18.76 -31.25 19.92
N PHE A 293 18.85 -30.36 20.91
CA PHE A 293 17.71 -29.90 21.70
C PHE A 293 17.71 -28.38 21.82
N ARG A 294 16.59 -27.75 21.46
CA ARG A 294 16.34 -26.34 21.70
C ARG A 294 15.27 -26.19 22.78
N PHE A 295 15.56 -25.40 23.80
CA PHE A 295 14.60 -25.03 24.83
C PHE A 295 14.47 -23.51 24.87
N ASN A 296 13.26 -22.99 24.67
CA ASN A 296 12.99 -21.56 24.72
C ASN A 296 11.54 -21.33 25.15
N VAL A 297 11.29 -20.42 26.11
CA VAL A 297 9.93 -20.14 26.60
C VAL A 297 9.19 -19.31 25.56
N GLU A 298 8.32 -19.96 24.78
CA GLU A 298 7.62 -19.34 23.64
C GLU A 298 6.50 -18.36 24.03
N GLN A 299 5.93 -18.49 25.23
CA GLN A 299 4.80 -17.68 25.70
C GLN A 299 4.87 -17.38 27.20
N GLY A 300 4.46 -16.18 27.60
CA GLY A 300 4.36 -15.73 28.99
C GLY A 300 5.48 -14.82 29.48
N LEU A 301 6.45 -14.48 28.62
CA LEU A 301 7.57 -13.58 28.94
C LEU A 301 7.57 -12.28 28.10
N GLN A 302 6.55 -12.05 27.27
CA GLN A 302 6.50 -10.90 26.35
C GLN A 302 6.32 -9.54 27.05
N GLY A 303 5.75 -9.55 28.26
CA GLY A 303 5.58 -8.35 29.08
C GLY A 303 6.78 -8.04 30.00
N VAL A 304 7.82 -8.87 30.01
CA VAL A 304 8.97 -8.70 30.91
C VAL A 304 10.09 -7.94 30.20
N GLY A 305 10.32 -6.70 30.62
CA GLY A 305 11.40 -5.87 30.11
C GLY A 305 12.80 -6.38 30.46
N LEU A 306 13.81 -5.95 29.70
CA LEU A 306 15.22 -6.36 29.92
C LEU A 306 15.79 -5.89 31.27
N ASP A 307 15.24 -4.83 31.86
CA ASP A 307 15.68 -4.16 33.09
C ASP A 307 14.71 -4.32 34.28
N GLU A 308 13.69 -5.18 34.17
CA GLU A 308 12.64 -5.37 35.19
C GLU A 308 12.99 -6.47 36.18
N TYR A 309 13.99 -6.23 37.03
CA TYR A 309 14.51 -7.20 38.00
C TYR A 309 13.49 -7.70 39.05
N LEU A 310 12.33 -7.05 39.18
CA LEU A 310 11.25 -7.45 40.09
C LEU A 310 10.36 -8.58 39.50
N GLU A 311 10.51 -8.89 38.21
CA GLU A 311 9.70 -9.88 37.47
C GLU A 311 10.20 -11.34 37.65
N GLN A 312 10.97 -11.62 38.71
CA GLN A 312 11.49 -12.97 39.00
C GLN A 312 10.38 -14.03 39.10
N GLY A 313 9.29 -13.71 39.83
CA GLY A 313 8.17 -14.63 40.04
C GLY A 313 7.45 -15.00 38.74
N PRO A 314 7.08 -14.00 37.91
CA PRO A 314 6.53 -14.23 36.57
C PRO A 314 7.44 -15.06 35.66
N ILE A 315 8.77 -14.78 35.65
CA ILE A 315 9.72 -15.57 34.85
C ILE A 315 9.74 -17.04 35.29
N GLU A 316 9.81 -17.29 36.60
CA GLU A 316 9.81 -18.66 37.14
C GLU A 316 8.50 -19.39 36.83
N ALA A 317 7.35 -18.73 37.02
CA ALA A 317 6.04 -19.31 36.74
C ALA A 317 5.84 -19.63 35.25
N ALA A 318 6.25 -18.74 34.34
CA ALA A 318 6.17 -18.98 32.90
C ALA A 318 7.11 -20.12 32.47
N THR A 319 8.32 -20.18 33.05
CA THR A 319 9.28 -21.24 32.75
C THR A 319 8.81 -22.61 33.24
N HIS A 320 8.25 -22.69 34.46
CA HIS A 320 7.66 -23.93 34.96
C HIS A 320 6.47 -24.39 34.10
N ARG A 321 5.56 -23.47 33.74
CA ARG A 321 4.45 -23.78 32.84
C ARG A 321 4.92 -24.32 31.49
N TYR A 322 5.99 -23.75 30.93
CA TYR A 322 6.60 -24.22 29.69
C TYR A 322 7.16 -25.64 29.83
N LEU A 323 7.87 -25.94 30.93
CA LEU A 323 8.46 -27.25 31.19
C LEU A 323 7.41 -28.34 31.51
N ASP A 324 6.27 -27.95 32.08
CA ASP A 324 5.13 -28.83 32.37
C ASP A 324 4.27 -29.14 31.14
N HIS A 325 4.41 -28.37 30.05
CA HIS A 325 3.72 -28.63 28.80
C HIS A 325 4.14 -30.01 28.24
N GLN A 326 3.17 -30.84 27.82
CA GLN A 326 3.41 -32.24 27.46
C GLN A 326 4.52 -32.43 26.41
N THR A 327 4.54 -31.60 25.37
CA THR A 327 5.56 -31.66 24.32
C THR A 327 6.97 -31.41 24.86
N GLN A 328 7.12 -30.48 25.80
CA GLN A 328 8.41 -30.15 26.42
C GLN A 328 8.81 -31.19 27.44
N ALA A 329 7.85 -31.77 28.17
CA ALA A 329 8.12 -32.89 29.07
C ALA A 329 8.72 -34.10 28.32
N PHE A 330 8.24 -34.39 27.10
CA PHE A 330 8.84 -35.41 26.23
C PHE A 330 10.26 -35.03 25.78
N ARG A 331 10.46 -33.79 25.33
CA ARG A 331 11.78 -33.28 24.91
C ARG A 331 12.80 -33.34 26.05
N VAL A 332 12.41 -32.93 27.26
CA VAL A 332 13.22 -33.04 28.47
C VAL A 332 13.56 -34.49 28.75
N ARG A 333 12.58 -35.40 28.76
CA ARG A 333 12.82 -36.83 28.99
C ARG A 333 13.85 -37.39 28.00
N ASP A 334 13.68 -37.10 26.72
CA ASP A 334 14.54 -37.59 25.66
C ASP A 334 15.97 -37.01 25.77
N CYS A 335 16.10 -35.73 26.16
CA CYS A 335 17.38 -35.10 26.49
C CYS A 335 18.09 -35.78 27.67
N ILE A 336 17.36 -36.08 28.75
CA ILE A 336 17.93 -36.76 29.93
C ILE A 336 18.34 -38.19 29.58
N GLN A 337 17.54 -38.92 28.79
CA GLN A 337 17.92 -40.26 28.34
C GLN A 337 19.17 -40.24 27.47
N ASN A 338 19.34 -39.23 26.61
CA ASN A 338 20.59 -39.04 25.87
C ASN A 338 21.75 -38.79 26.84
N LEU A 339 21.63 -37.84 27.76
CA LEU A 339 22.72 -37.46 28.67
C LEU A 339 23.08 -38.53 29.70
N LYS A 340 22.15 -39.42 30.08
CA LYS A 340 22.33 -40.42 31.15
C LYS A 340 23.59 -41.27 31.01
N LEU A 341 24.01 -41.57 29.78
CA LEU A 341 25.20 -42.40 29.51
C LEU A 341 26.51 -41.62 29.30
N LYS A 342 26.50 -40.26 29.28
CA LYS A 342 27.72 -39.44 29.09
C LYS A 342 28.70 -39.62 30.24
N GLU A 343 29.86 -40.22 29.98
CA GLU A 343 30.97 -40.24 30.93
C GLU A 343 31.75 -38.92 30.77
N SER A 344 32.21 -38.32 31.88
CA SER A 344 33.15 -37.18 31.80
C SER A 344 34.50 -37.75 31.38
N VAL A 345 35.08 -37.24 30.29
CA VAL A 345 36.34 -37.77 29.75
C VAL A 345 37.29 -36.60 29.54
N ALA A 346 38.47 -36.68 30.15
CA ALA A 346 39.55 -35.75 29.86
C ALA A 346 40.01 -35.89 28.40
N VAL A 347 40.44 -34.77 27.82
CA VAL A 347 40.73 -34.49 26.39
C VAL A 347 41.55 -35.56 25.65
N THR A 348 42.31 -36.40 26.35
CA THR A 348 43.24 -37.40 25.78
C THR A 348 42.60 -38.60 25.07
N THR A 349 41.27 -38.75 25.04
CA THR A 349 40.62 -39.94 24.43
C THR A 349 39.93 -39.68 23.08
N ILE A 350 39.64 -38.43 22.71
CA ILE A 350 38.93 -38.12 21.45
C ILE A 350 39.80 -38.45 20.22
N SER A 351 41.13 -38.32 20.33
CA SER A 351 42.08 -38.75 19.29
C SER A 351 42.01 -40.26 18.98
N ARG A 352 41.51 -41.10 19.90
CA ARG A 352 41.25 -42.53 19.64
C ARG A 352 39.95 -42.78 18.88
N ILE A 353 38.94 -41.92 19.04
CA ILE A 353 37.66 -42.01 18.32
C ILE A 353 37.86 -41.64 16.83
N ILE A 354 38.65 -40.58 16.58
CA ILE A 354 39.00 -40.12 15.22
C ILE A 354 39.79 -41.20 14.46
N ASN A 355 40.69 -41.93 15.14
CA ASN A 355 41.49 -42.99 14.52
C ASN A 355 40.75 -44.34 14.39
N GLY A 356 39.58 -44.51 15.01
CA GLY A 356 38.83 -45.77 15.04
C GLY A 356 37.77 -45.95 13.96
N GLN A 357 37.40 -44.91 13.21
CA GLN A 357 36.35 -44.96 12.18
C GLN A 357 36.84 -44.85 10.72
N ASN A 358 38.16 -44.73 10.48
CA ASN A 358 38.73 -44.65 9.13
C ASN A 358 38.99 -46.01 8.45
N GLY A 359 38.10 -46.98 8.66
CA GLY A 359 38.27 -48.32 8.09
C GLY A 359 36.94 -49.01 7.80
N GLN A 360 36.28 -48.59 6.72
CA GLN A 360 35.39 -49.38 5.83
C GLN A 360 34.27 -48.50 5.21
N VAL A 361 34.58 -47.72 4.17
CA VAL A 361 33.67 -47.54 3.01
C VAL A 361 34.51 -47.25 1.77
N LEU A 362 35.16 -48.27 1.22
CA LEU A 362 35.71 -48.26 -0.14
C LEU A 362 35.28 -49.53 -0.84
N THR A 363 34.03 -49.60 -1.29
CA THR A 363 33.58 -50.27 -2.52
C THR A 363 32.05 -50.24 -2.62
N ARG A 364 31.50 -49.32 -3.40
CA ARG A 364 30.24 -49.56 -4.12
C ARG A 364 30.36 -49.04 -5.55
N LEU A 365 30.58 -50.01 -6.43
CA LEU A 365 30.11 -50.12 -7.81
C LEU A 365 30.07 -48.84 -8.64
N TYR A 366 31.07 -48.73 -9.54
CA TYR A 366 30.99 -47.95 -10.77
C TYR A 366 29.71 -48.30 -11.55
N GLN A 367 28.76 -47.38 -11.55
CA GLN A 367 27.92 -47.07 -12.70
C GLN A 367 28.08 -45.56 -12.96
N PRO A 368 28.28 -45.11 -14.21
CA PRO A 368 28.45 -43.70 -14.49
C PRO A 368 27.12 -42.98 -14.20
N PRO A 369 27.10 -41.90 -13.41
CA PRO A 369 25.89 -41.09 -13.29
C PRO A 369 25.63 -40.44 -14.65
N ARG A 370 24.37 -40.47 -15.09
CA ARG A 370 23.89 -39.56 -16.15
C ARG A 370 24.26 -38.14 -15.73
N TYR A 371 24.95 -37.39 -16.58
CA TYR A 371 25.27 -35.99 -16.33
C TYR A 371 23.96 -35.20 -16.23
N ILE A 372 23.56 -34.81 -15.02
CA ILE A 372 22.40 -33.95 -14.80
C ILE A 372 22.94 -32.52 -14.77
N ALA A 373 22.51 -31.68 -15.72
CA ALA A 373 22.94 -30.29 -15.75
C ALA A 373 22.55 -29.58 -14.43
N PRO A 374 23.44 -28.74 -13.86
CA PRO A 374 23.21 -28.05 -12.59
C PRO A 374 21.86 -27.31 -12.53
N TRP A 375 21.20 -27.39 -11.38
CA TRP A 375 19.92 -26.73 -11.14
C TRP A 375 19.95 -26.04 -9.79
N ILE A 376 20.03 -24.70 -9.81
CA ILE A 376 19.90 -23.84 -8.63
C ILE A 376 18.68 -22.97 -8.86
N CYS A 377 17.55 -23.39 -8.30
CA CYS A 377 16.32 -22.61 -8.26
C CYS A 377 15.72 -22.77 -6.86
N PRO A 378 15.51 -21.67 -6.11
CA PRO A 378 15.08 -21.74 -4.71
C PRO A 378 13.58 -22.09 -4.56
N PHE A 379 12.81 -22.11 -5.66
CA PHE A 379 11.36 -22.27 -5.63
C PHE A 379 10.91 -23.56 -6.33
N GLN A 380 9.86 -24.19 -5.80
CA GLN A 380 9.14 -25.25 -6.50
C GLN A 380 8.19 -24.64 -7.55
N ARG A 381 7.79 -25.44 -8.55
CA ARG A 381 6.82 -25.01 -9.56
C ARG A 381 5.49 -24.70 -8.88
N ASN A 382 4.99 -23.48 -9.07
CA ASN A 382 3.79 -23.01 -8.41
C ASN A 382 2.52 -23.73 -8.94
N PRO A 383 1.82 -24.55 -8.13
CA PRO A 383 0.62 -25.28 -8.57
C PRO A 383 -0.58 -24.37 -8.83
N LEU A 384 -0.59 -23.18 -8.23
CA LEU A 384 -1.65 -22.19 -8.35
C LEU A 384 -1.45 -21.25 -9.55
N PHE A 385 -0.35 -21.36 -10.29
CA PHE A 385 -0.07 -20.53 -11.45
C PHE A 385 -1.22 -20.58 -12.47
N VAL A 386 -1.57 -19.42 -13.02
CA VAL A 386 -2.56 -19.27 -14.09
C VAL A 386 -1.88 -18.77 -15.35
N SER A 387 -2.25 -19.36 -16.49
CA SER A 387 -1.53 -19.19 -17.75
C SER A 387 -1.33 -17.73 -18.15
N ARG A 388 -0.08 -17.38 -18.49
CA ARG A 388 0.38 -16.15 -19.14
C ARG A 388 1.05 -16.49 -20.47
N ALA A 389 0.34 -17.26 -21.29
CA ALA A 389 0.90 -17.90 -22.48
C ALA A 389 1.54 -16.91 -23.45
N SER A 390 0.97 -15.70 -23.61
CA SER A 390 1.54 -14.65 -24.46
C SER A 390 2.92 -14.22 -23.99
N GLU A 391 3.07 -13.88 -22.71
CA GLU A 391 4.32 -13.40 -22.14
C GLU A 391 5.38 -14.51 -22.10
N ILE A 392 4.97 -15.76 -21.80
CA ILE A 392 5.88 -16.92 -21.81
C ILE A 392 6.35 -17.23 -23.23
N ALA A 393 5.46 -17.16 -24.23
CA ALA A 393 5.83 -17.37 -25.63
C ALA A 393 6.78 -16.27 -26.14
N GLU A 394 6.58 -15.01 -25.71
CA GLU A 394 7.48 -13.91 -26.04
C GLU A 394 8.88 -14.11 -25.43
N ILE A 395 8.95 -14.59 -24.17
CA ILE A 395 10.22 -14.94 -23.53
C ILE A 395 10.90 -16.10 -24.27
N ASP A 396 10.14 -17.14 -24.62
CA ASP A 396 10.67 -18.30 -25.34
C ASP A 396 11.16 -17.91 -26.74
N GLU A 397 10.42 -17.09 -27.50
CA GLU A 397 10.86 -16.60 -28.81
C GLU A 397 12.17 -15.80 -28.72
N MET A 398 12.34 -14.99 -27.66
CA MET A 398 13.56 -14.22 -27.45
C MET A 398 14.75 -15.10 -26.99
N LEU A 399 14.51 -16.18 -26.25
CA LEU A 399 15.56 -17.01 -25.64
C LEU A 399 15.85 -18.30 -26.42
N SER A 400 14.93 -18.76 -27.26
CA SER A 400 14.95 -20.03 -27.99
C SER A 400 14.74 -19.78 -29.50
N GLY A 401 15.82 -19.67 -30.28
CA GLY A 401 15.73 -19.52 -31.75
C GLY A 401 17.03 -19.12 -32.46
N GLU A 402 16.98 -18.97 -33.80
CA GLU A 402 18.13 -18.50 -34.62
C GLU A 402 18.53 -17.04 -34.31
N ARG A 403 17.58 -16.23 -33.80
CA ARG A 403 17.78 -14.84 -33.34
C ARG A 403 17.81 -14.71 -31.82
N ARG A 404 18.37 -15.72 -31.13
CA ARG A 404 18.48 -15.77 -29.67
C ARG A 404 19.12 -14.50 -29.10
N CYS A 405 18.44 -13.93 -28.11
CA CYS A 405 18.93 -12.81 -27.33
C CYS A 405 19.79 -13.31 -26.16
N GLU A 406 20.94 -12.65 -25.94
CA GLU A 406 21.77 -12.92 -24.76
C GLU A 406 21.09 -12.46 -23.47
N ARG A 407 20.23 -11.43 -23.54
CA ARG A 407 19.61 -10.78 -22.37
C ARG A 407 18.17 -10.43 -22.66
N VAL A 408 17.28 -10.77 -21.73
CA VAL A 408 15.85 -10.45 -21.73
C VAL A 408 15.46 -9.92 -20.35
N ALA A 409 14.60 -8.91 -20.29
CA ALA A 409 14.08 -8.38 -19.03
C ALA A 409 12.55 -8.43 -18.98
N ILE A 410 12.00 -9.01 -17.92
CA ILE A 410 10.57 -8.98 -17.58
C ILE A 410 10.32 -7.77 -16.68
N VAL A 411 9.51 -6.83 -17.16
CA VAL A 411 9.22 -5.58 -16.46
C VAL A 411 7.74 -5.41 -16.14
N GLY A 412 7.45 -4.83 -14.98
CA GLY A 412 6.08 -4.59 -14.55
C GLY A 412 5.97 -4.27 -13.06
N LEU A 413 4.77 -3.89 -12.66
CA LEU A 413 4.42 -3.44 -11.31
C LEU A 413 4.78 -4.47 -10.21
N GLY A 414 5.03 -4.01 -8.98
CA GLY A 414 5.17 -4.90 -7.82
C GLY A 414 3.95 -5.80 -7.66
N GLY A 415 4.15 -7.10 -7.43
CA GLY A 415 3.04 -8.07 -7.26
C GLY A 415 2.30 -8.50 -8.54
N VAL A 416 2.73 -8.06 -9.74
CA VAL A 416 2.09 -8.45 -11.02
C VAL A 416 2.43 -9.87 -11.50
N GLY A 417 3.33 -10.57 -10.80
CA GLY A 417 3.67 -11.98 -11.07
C GLY A 417 4.89 -12.22 -11.95
N LYS A 418 5.81 -11.24 -12.09
CA LYS A 418 7.03 -11.37 -12.91
C LYS A 418 7.88 -12.58 -12.53
N THR A 419 8.19 -12.73 -11.25
CA THR A 419 8.95 -13.86 -10.68
C THR A 419 8.27 -15.19 -10.98
N GLN A 420 6.94 -15.24 -10.92
CA GLN A 420 6.16 -16.45 -11.22
C GLN A 420 6.18 -16.81 -12.72
N ILE A 421 6.19 -15.81 -13.61
CA ILE A 421 6.36 -16.02 -15.06
C ILE A 421 7.77 -16.56 -15.35
N ALA A 422 8.80 -15.96 -14.74
CA ALA A 422 10.19 -16.43 -14.88
C ALA A 422 10.35 -17.87 -14.37
N LEU A 423 9.74 -18.19 -13.22
CA LEU A 423 9.77 -19.51 -12.61
C LEU A 423 9.09 -20.57 -13.49
N GLU A 424 7.89 -20.27 -14.01
CA GLU A 424 7.17 -21.18 -14.91
C GLU A 424 7.93 -21.43 -16.21
N TYR A 425 8.57 -20.39 -16.77
CA TYR A 425 9.44 -20.52 -17.94
C TYR A 425 10.64 -21.44 -17.64
N VAL A 426 11.31 -21.24 -16.51
CA VAL A 426 12.48 -22.02 -16.09
C VAL A 426 12.15 -23.51 -15.88
N HIS A 427 11.00 -23.82 -15.29
CA HIS A 427 10.53 -25.21 -15.18
C HIS A 427 10.18 -25.81 -16.54
N SER A 428 9.50 -25.06 -17.41
CA SER A 428 9.18 -25.50 -18.77
C SER A 428 10.46 -25.76 -19.59
N LEU A 429 11.48 -24.92 -19.43
CA LEU A 429 12.78 -25.08 -20.06
C LEU A 429 13.48 -26.34 -19.58
N ARG A 430 13.39 -26.69 -18.29
CA ARG A 430 13.99 -27.92 -17.75
C ARG A 430 13.37 -29.18 -18.31
N GLU A 431 12.05 -29.18 -18.53
CA GLU A 431 11.32 -30.29 -19.14
C GLU A 431 11.70 -30.46 -20.62
N GLN A 432 11.89 -29.35 -21.34
CA GLN A 432 12.22 -29.36 -22.77
C GLN A 432 13.72 -29.59 -23.05
N GLN A 433 14.60 -29.07 -22.18
CA GLN A 433 16.07 -29.10 -22.32
C GLN A 433 16.73 -29.51 -20.98
N PRO A 434 16.74 -30.81 -20.65
CA PRO A 434 17.32 -31.32 -19.39
C PRO A 434 18.82 -31.04 -19.23
N ASP A 435 19.52 -30.85 -20.35
CA ASP A 435 20.96 -30.59 -20.42
C ASP A 435 21.32 -29.10 -20.23
N CYS A 436 20.32 -28.22 -20.09
CA CYS A 436 20.53 -26.80 -19.81
C CYS A 436 20.69 -26.57 -18.30
N ALA A 437 21.81 -25.95 -17.90
CA ALA A 437 22.02 -25.54 -16.51
C ALA A 437 21.19 -24.30 -16.18
N VAL A 438 20.65 -24.21 -14.97
CA VAL A 438 19.85 -23.07 -14.52
C VAL A 438 20.42 -22.56 -13.20
N PHE A 439 20.64 -21.25 -13.14
CA PHE A 439 21.16 -20.56 -11.96
C PHE A 439 20.27 -19.37 -11.62
N TRP A 440 19.69 -19.37 -10.43
CA TRP A 440 18.81 -18.32 -9.94
C TRP A 440 19.53 -17.44 -8.91
N ILE A 441 19.59 -16.14 -9.16
CA ILE A 441 20.25 -15.14 -8.32
C ILE A 441 19.20 -14.16 -7.77
N PRO A 442 18.87 -14.20 -6.47
CA PRO A 442 18.15 -13.13 -5.81
C PRO A 442 18.96 -11.83 -5.81
N VAL A 443 18.34 -10.73 -6.23
CA VAL A 443 18.91 -9.37 -6.21
C VAL A 443 18.17 -8.51 -5.17
N THR A 444 17.89 -9.08 -4.01
CA THR A 444 17.24 -8.36 -2.90
C THR A 444 18.23 -7.47 -2.12
N SER A 445 19.51 -7.85 -2.10
CA SER A 445 20.63 -7.06 -1.57
C SER A 445 21.94 -7.47 -2.27
N VAL A 446 23.01 -6.69 -2.07
CA VAL A 446 24.35 -7.04 -2.59
C VAL A 446 24.86 -8.33 -1.93
N GLU A 447 24.57 -8.52 -0.64
CA GLU A 447 24.93 -9.72 0.12
C GLU A 447 24.25 -10.97 -0.43
N SER A 448 22.93 -10.92 -0.65
CA SER A 448 22.16 -12.05 -1.20
C SER A 448 22.64 -12.43 -2.61
N MET A 449 22.96 -11.42 -3.43
CA MET A 449 23.56 -11.64 -4.74
C MET A 449 24.91 -12.35 -4.62
N LEU A 450 25.80 -11.89 -3.73
CA LEU A 450 27.14 -12.48 -3.55
C LEU A 450 27.08 -13.92 -3.00
N GLU A 451 26.14 -14.22 -2.12
CA GLU A 451 25.89 -15.57 -1.62
C GLU A 451 25.44 -16.52 -2.73
N ALA A 452 24.53 -16.07 -3.60
CA ALA A 452 24.12 -16.85 -4.76
C ALA A 452 25.28 -17.10 -5.74
N TYR A 453 26.15 -16.10 -5.97
CA TYR A 453 27.38 -16.30 -6.75
C TYR A 453 28.34 -17.32 -6.11
N LEU A 454 28.40 -17.36 -4.77
CA LEU A 454 29.20 -18.35 -4.04
C LEU A 454 28.67 -19.76 -4.23
N GLU A 455 27.37 -19.94 -4.12
CA GLU A 455 26.72 -21.23 -4.35
C GLU A 455 26.91 -21.71 -5.80
N ILE A 456 26.76 -20.82 -6.78
CA ILE A 456 27.04 -21.11 -8.20
C ILE A 456 28.50 -21.52 -8.39
N GLY A 457 29.45 -20.80 -7.80
CA GLY A 457 30.87 -21.13 -7.88
C GLY A 457 31.19 -22.53 -7.32
N GLN A 458 30.58 -22.89 -6.19
CA GLN A 458 30.71 -24.21 -5.58
C GLN A 458 30.12 -25.32 -6.47
N GLN A 459 28.93 -25.12 -7.04
CA GLN A 459 28.29 -26.08 -7.94
C GLN A 459 29.06 -26.26 -9.25
N LEU A 460 29.70 -25.20 -9.75
CA LEU A 460 30.56 -25.24 -10.93
C LEU A 460 31.98 -25.78 -10.63
N GLN A 461 32.28 -26.11 -9.37
CA GLN A 461 33.57 -26.61 -8.89
C GLN A 461 34.75 -25.70 -9.29
N ILE A 462 34.57 -24.38 -9.15
CA ILE A 462 35.64 -23.41 -9.44
C ILE A 462 36.72 -23.51 -8.34
N PRO A 463 38.01 -23.76 -8.67
CA PRO A 463 39.09 -23.82 -7.68
C PRO A 463 39.35 -22.44 -7.04
N ASP A 464 39.96 -22.44 -5.85
CA ASP A 464 40.45 -21.24 -5.12
C ASP A 464 39.38 -20.23 -4.64
N LEU A 465 38.16 -20.69 -4.31
CA LEU A 465 37.11 -19.85 -3.70
C LEU A 465 37.42 -19.34 -2.27
N GLY A 466 38.59 -19.66 -1.71
CA GLY A 466 38.90 -19.66 -0.27
C GLY A 466 39.44 -18.36 0.35
N GLU A 467 39.77 -17.31 -0.40
CA GLU A 467 40.45 -16.11 0.16
C GLU A 467 39.57 -14.83 0.24
N GLY A 468 38.27 -14.90 -0.03
CA GLY A 468 37.32 -13.83 0.30
C GLY A 468 36.23 -13.57 -0.76
N LYS A 469 35.20 -12.79 -0.38
CA LYS A 469 34.09 -12.39 -1.27
C LYS A 469 34.54 -11.50 -2.46
N ALA A 470 35.78 -11.02 -2.46
CA ALA A 470 36.33 -10.18 -3.51
C ALA A 470 36.73 -11.02 -4.74
N GLY A 471 36.06 -10.81 -5.87
CA GLY A 471 36.39 -11.47 -7.15
C GLY A 471 35.53 -12.67 -7.55
N ILE A 472 34.59 -13.13 -6.71
CA ILE A 472 33.76 -14.29 -7.06
C ILE A 472 32.91 -14.11 -8.33
N ARG A 473 32.44 -12.87 -8.53
CA ARG A 473 31.65 -12.49 -9.71
C ARG A 473 32.45 -12.63 -11.01
N SER A 474 33.75 -12.27 -11.01
CA SER A 474 34.60 -12.41 -12.20
C SER A 474 34.94 -13.87 -12.49
N LEU A 475 35.13 -14.70 -11.46
CA LEU A 475 35.38 -16.13 -11.63
C LEU A 475 34.18 -16.86 -12.25
N VAL A 476 32.97 -16.62 -11.72
CA VAL A 476 31.74 -17.20 -12.29
C VAL A 476 31.49 -16.68 -13.70
N GLN A 477 31.70 -15.38 -13.94
CA GLN A 477 31.63 -14.81 -15.28
C GLN A 477 32.59 -15.52 -16.26
N GLN A 478 33.86 -15.68 -15.88
CA GLN A 478 34.87 -16.31 -16.72
C GLN A 478 34.48 -17.76 -17.03
N ARG A 479 34.01 -18.51 -16.03
CA ARG A 479 33.57 -19.90 -16.22
C ARG A 479 32.38 -20.00 -17.17
N LEU A 480 31.31 -19.24 -16.94
CA LEU A 480 30.10 -19.28 -17.77
C LEU A 480 30.31 -18.73 -19.19
N SER A 481 31.34 -17.90 -19.40
CA SER A 481 31.70 -17.39 -20.73
C SER A 481 32.47 -18.39 -21.60
N GLN A 482 32.95 -19.51 -21.03
CA GLN A 482 33.62 -20.57 -21.79
C GLN A 482 32.60 -21.44 -22.56
N GLU A 483 32.91 -21.79 -23.81
CA GLU A 483 32.05 -22.70 -24.61
C GLU A 483 31.94 -24.10 -23.99
N SER A 484 32.93 -24.52 -23.18
CA SER A 484 32.92 -25.80 -22.44
C SER A 484 31.88 -25.86 -21.32
N SER A 485 31.24 -24.74 -20.96
CA SER A 485 30.22 -24.67 -19.92
C SER A 485 28.82 -25.07 -20.42
N GLY A 486 28.67 -25.39 -21.71
CA GLY A 486 27.42 -25.88 -22.28
C GLY A 486 26.29 -24.84 -22.27
N LYS A 487 25.05 -25.31 -22.39
CA LYS A 487 23.85 -24.45 -22.35
C LYS A 487 23.53 -24.06 -20.92
N TRP A 488 23.29 -22.78 -20.68
CA TRP A 488 22.89 -22.29 -19.37
C TRP A 488 21.93 -21.09 -19.44
N LEU A 489 21.13 -20.92 -18.39
CA LEU A 489 20.27 -19.77 -18.15
C LEU A 489 20.57 -19.19 -16.76
N LEU A 490 20.88 -17.90 -16.73
CA LEU A 490 21.10 -17.14 -15.50
C LEU A 490 19.90 -16.22 -15.25
N VAL A 491 19.22 -16.38 -14.12
CA VAL A 491 18.04 -15.59 -13.77
C VAL A 491 18.38 -14.63 -12.63
N PHE A 492 18.32 -13.33 -12.87
CA PHE A 492 18.41 -12.30 -11.82
C PHE A 492 17.00 -11.85 -11.44
N ASP A 493 16.55 -12.23 -10.25
CA ASP A 493 15.22 -11.86 -9.76
C ASP A 493 15.29 -10.62 -8.87
N ASN A 494 14.38 -9.66 -9.07
CA ASN A 494 14.32 -8.36 -8.38
C ASN A 494 15.51 -7.43 -8.65
N ALA A 495 16.00 -7.35 -9.89
CA ALA A 495 17.02 -6.40 -10.32
C ALA A 495 16.48 -4.95 -10.40
N ASP A 496 16.02 -4.43 -9.27
CA ASP A 496 15.32 -3.15 -9.16
C ASP A 496 16.29 -1.96 -8.99
N ASP A 497 17.37 -2.15 -8.22
CA ASP A 497 18.34 -1.10 -7.89
C ASP A 497 19.33 -0.85 -9.03
N THR A 498 19.27 0.34 -9.63
CA THR A 498 20.18 0.76 -10.71
C THR A 498 21.62 0.95 -10.25
N SER A 499 21.86 1.34 -9.00
CA SER A 499 23.21 1.64 -8.48
C SER A 499 24.13 0.40 -8.53
N ILE A 500 23.55 -0.77 -8.29
CA ILE A 500 24.20 -2.08 -8.44
C ILE A 500 24.71 -2.29 -9.87
N TRP A 501 24.17 -1.61 -10.88
CA TRP A 501 24.56 -1.82 -12.27
C TRP A 501 25.35 -0.64 -12.87
N THR A 502 25.18 0.58 -12.33
CA THR A 502 25.65 1.83 -12.96
C THR A 502 26.87 2.50 -12.31
N ASP A 503 27.16 2.27 -11.03
CA ASP A 503 28.14 3.11 -10.33
C ASP A 503 29.60 2.80 -10.71
N LYS A 504 30.37 3.87 -10.96
CA LYS A 504 31.83 3.85 -10.95
C LYS A 504 32.26 3.91 -9.48
N PRO A 505 33.12 3.01 -8.98
CA PRO A 505 33.68 3.15 -7.65
C PRO A 505 34.59 4.39 -7.62
N GLU A 506 34.38 5.28 -6.65
CA GLU A 506 35.44 6.19 -6.20
C GLU A 506 36.50 5.35 -5.48
N ASP A 507 37.76 5.53 -5.90
CA ASP A 507 38.99 5.05 -5.28
C ASP A 507 39.16 3.54 -5.04
N THR A 508 39.55 2.83 -6.10
CA THR A 508 40.67 1.85 -6.07
C THR A 508 41.02 1.43 -7.50
N ALA A 509 42.32 1.30 -7.78
CA ALA A 509 42.83 0.98 -9.11
C ALA A 509 42.41 -0.44 -9.56
N GLY A 510 41.36 -0.52 -10.38
CA GLY A 510 40.90 -1.72 -11.08
C GLY A 510 39.61 -1.44 -11.86
N SER A 511 39.70 -1.32 -13.19
CA SER A 511 38.59 -0.81 -14.03
C SER A 511 37.45 -1.82 -14.24
N GLY A 512 36.19 -1.42 -13.98
CA GLY A 512 35.01 -2.04 -14.59
C GLY A 512 33.66 -1.66 -13.96
N ARG A 513 32.69 -1.22 -14.78
CA ARG A 513 31.26 -1.05 -14.39
C ARG A 513 30.69 -2.40 -13.90
N GLN A 514 29.75 -2.48 -12.97
CA GLN A 514 29.21 -3.77 -12.50
C GLN A 514 28.54 -4.62 -13.62
N ALA A 515 27.98 -4.00 -14.66
CA ALA A 515 27.54 -4.69 -15.88
C ALA A 515 28.67 -5.40 -16.68
N ALA A 516 29.93 -5.14 -16.36
CA ALA A 516 31.10 -5.79 -16.95
C ALA A 516 31.33 -7.22 -16.40
N TYR A 517 30.68 -7.60 -15.29
CA TYR A 517 30.77 -8.94 -14.70
C TYR A 517 29.66 -9.90 -15.17
N LEU A 518 28.84 -9.50 -16.13
CA LEU A 518 27.85 -10.41 -16.75
C LEU A 518 28.53 -11.34 -17.76
N PRO A 519 28.28 -12.66 -17.72
CA PRO A 519 28.89 -13.61 -18.66
C PRO A 519 28.39 -13.38 -20.10
N ARG A 520 29.25 -13.70 -21.07
CA ARG A 520 28.91 -13.66 -22.50
C ARG A 520 29.18 -15.02 -23.11
N SER A 521 28.17 -15.63 -23.70
CA SER A 521 28.28 -16.97 -24.29
C SER A 521 27.28 -17.13 -25.42
N LYS A 522 27.67 -17.86 -26.48
CA LYS A 522 26.76 -18.28 -27.56
C LYS A 522 25.73 -19.31 -27.09
N HIS A 523 26.02 -20.00 -25.99
CA HIS A 523 25.20 -21.06 -25.43
C HIS A 523 24.44 -20.63 -24.16
N GLY A 524 24.74 -19.44 -23.63
CA GLY A 524 24.16 -18.88 -22.42
C GLY A 524 23.18 -17.72 -22.64
N SER A 525 22.18 -17.59 -21.78
CA SER A 525 21.26 -16.43 -21.77
C SER A 525 21.03 -15.93 -20.35
N ILE A 526 20.63 -14.67 -20.24
CA ILE A 526 20.33 -14.01 -18.97
C ILE A 526 18.88 -13.49 -18.99
N LEU A 527 18.12 -13.81 -17.95
CA LEU A 527 16.77 -13.31 -17.72
C LEU A 527 16.75 -12.42 -16.48
N PHE A 528 16.24 -11.20 -16.61
CA PHE A 528 16.07 -10.28 -15.49
C PHE A 528 14.60 -10.13 -15.14
N THR A 529 14.26 -10.03 -13.86
CA THR A 529 12.96 -9.46 -13.44
C THR A 529 13.21 -8.12 -12.74
N THR A 530 12.43 -7.10 -13.09
CA THR A 530 12.58 -5.77 -12.51
C THR A 530 11.26 -5.00 -12.50
N ARG A 531 11.10 -4.08 -11.55
CA ARG A 531 9.97 -3.14 -11.46
C ARG A 531 10.21 -1.89 -12.29
N SER A 532 11.47 -1.56 -12.57
CA SER A 532 11.88 -0.35 -13.27
C SER A 532 12.04 -0.62 -14.76
N HIS A 533 11.20 0.02 -15.59
CA HIS A 533 11.37 -0.01 -17.04
C HIS A 533 12.70 0.58 -17.50
N LYS A 534 13.25 1.57 -16.76
CA LYS A 534 14.56 2.16 -17.07
C LYS A 534 15.66 1.10 -16.91
N THR A 535 15.67 0.41 -15.78
CA THR A 535 16.61 -0.69 -15.51
C THR A 535 16.48 -1.83 -16.51
N ALA A 536 15.26 -2.19 -16.91
CA ALA A 536 15.01 -3.21 -17.93
C ALA A 536 15.67 -2.86 -19.28
N VAL A 537 15.54 -1.60 -19.72
CA VAL A 537 16.15 -1.11 -20.95
C VAL A 537 17.68 -1.05 -20.82
N ASP A 538 18.20 -0.62 -19.67
CA ASP A 538 19.64 -0.55 -19.43
C ASP A 538 20.30 -1.94 -19.44
N LEU A 539 19.60 -2.98 -18.96
CA LEU A 539 20.11 -4.35 -18.88
C LEU A 539 19.90 -5.18 -20.15
N ALA A 540 18.74 -5.03 -20.82
CA ALA A 540 18.31 -5.88 -21.94
C ALA A 540 18.06 -5.12 -23.25
N GLY A 541 18.24 -3.80 -23.29
CA GLY A 541 18.02 -2.98 -24.48
C GLY A 541 16.58 -3.03 -24.96
N ARG A 542 16.36 -3.53 -26.18
CA ARG A 542 15.02 -3.68 -26.78
C ARG A 542 14.29 -4.97 -26.37
N ASN A 543 14.96 -5.89 -25.68
CA ASN A 543 14.43 -7.21 -25.36
C ASN A 543 13.67 -7.20 -24.02
N VAL A 544 12.60 -6.43 -23.97
CA VAL A 544 11.85 -6.16 -22.74
C VAL A 544 10.42 -6.67 -22.88
N VAL A 545 10.04 -7.61 -22.01
CA VAL A 545 8.69 -8.19 -21.93
C VAL A 545 7.91 -7.45 -20.84
N LYS A 546 6.88 -6.69 -21.24
CA LYS A 546 6.09 -5.88 -20.31
C LYS A 546 4.86 -6.63 -19.80
N VAL A 547 4.85 -6.94 -18.50
CA VAL A 547 3.76 -7.65 -17.83
C VAL A 547 2.73 -6.65 -17.29
N LYS A 548 1.48 -6.79 -17.76
CA LYS A 548 0.34 -6.00 -17.30
C LYS A 548 -0.48 -6.74 -16.23
N GLN A 549 -1.36 -6.02 -15.54
CA GLN A 549 -2.38 -6.58 -14.65
C GLN A 549 -3.19 -7.67 -15.38
N MET A 550 -3.72 -8.63 -14.61
CA MET A 550 -4.54 -9.68 -15.21
C MET A 550 -5.82 -9.10 -15.82
N ASN A 551 -6.33 -9.73 -16.86
CA ASN A 551 -7.72 -9.52 -17.24
C ASN A 551 -8.64 -10.20 -16.21
N ASN A 552 -9.93 -9.82 -16.20
CA ASN A 552 -10.89 -10.38 -15.24
C ASN A 552 -10.98 -11.91 -15.30
N THR A 553 -10.81 -12.52 -16.47
CA THR A 553 -10.87 -13.98 -16.66
C THR A 553 -9.72 -14.69 -15.94
N LEU A 554 -8.48 -14.23 -16.15
CA LEU A 554 -7.29 -14.77 -15.48
C LEU A 554 -7.34 -14.52 -13.98
N ALA A 555 -7.76 -13.32 -13.57
CA ALA A 555 -7.91 -12.93 -12.17
C ALA A 555 -8.94 -13.81 -11.43
N LYS A 556 -10.09 -14.08 -12.07
CA LYS A 556 -11.11 -14.99 -11.55
C LYS A 556 -10.63 -16.43 -11.47
N ASN A 557 -9.90 -16.90 -12.47
CA ASN A 557 -9.31 -18.25 -12.45
C ASN A 557 -8.30 -18.40 -11.30
N LEU A 558 -7.47 -17.38 -11.05
CA LEU A 558 -6.54 -17.39 -9.93
C LEU A 558 -7.30 -17.41 -8.59
N LEU A 559 -8.28 -16.53 -8.43
CA LEU A 559 -9.13 -16.50 -7.22
C LEU A 559 -9.79 -17.87 -6.98
N GLY A 560 -10.32 -18.50 -8.03
CA GLY A 560 -10.94 -19.82 -7.94
C GLY A 560 -9.97 -20.97 -7.60
N LYS A 561 -8.70 -20.85 -7.98
CA LYS A 561 -7.65 -21.79 -7.54
C LYS A 561 -7.26 -21.59 -6.08
N CYS A 562 -7.30 -20.35 -5.57
CA CYS A 562 -6.91 -20.00 -4.21
C CYS A 562 -8.01 -20.22 -3.15
N LEU A 563 -9.30 -20.13 -3.52
CA LEU A 563 -10.41 -20.30 -2.58
C LEU A 563 -10.64 -21.77 -2.23
N ILE A 564 -10.80 -22.07 -0.94
CA ILE A 564 -11.22 -23.39 -0.45
C ILE A 564 -12.69 -23.63 -0.86
N ASN A 565 -13.56 -22.64 -0.64
CA ASN A 565 -14.95 -22.69 -1.06
C ASN A 565 -15.16 -22.02 -2.43
N ARG A 566 -15.11 -22.81 -3.50
CA ARG A 566 -15.30 -22.31 -4.87
C ARG A 566 -16.72 -21.81 -5.18
N SER A 567 -17.72 -22.18 -4.39
CA SER A 567 -19.11 -21.72 -4.60
C SER A 567 -19.28 -20.21 -4.40
N LEU A 568 -18.34 -19.56 -3.70
CA LEU A 568 -18.32 -18.10 -3.54
C LEU A 568 -18.21 -17.35 -4.89
N LEU A 569 -17.64 -17.96 -5.92
CA LEU A 569 -17.52 -17.39 -7.27
C LEU A 569 -18.86 -17.33 -8.04
N ASN A 570 -19.92 -17.94 -7.51
CA ASN A 570 -21.25 -17.89 -8.14
C ASN A 570 -21.88 -16.49 -8.04
N ASP A 571 -21.43 -15.66 -7.09
CA ASP A 571 -21.80 -14.23 -7.03
C ASP A 571 -20.91 -13.44 -8.00
N GLU A 572 -21.29 -13.44 -9.29
CA GLU A 572 -20.57 -12.73 -10.36
C GLU A 572 -20.39 -11.23 -10.09
N PRO A 573 -21.43 -10.49 -9.60
CA PRO A 573 -21.27 -9.09 -9.22
C PRO A 573 -20.20 -8.89 -8.14
N ALA A 574 -20.25 -9.64 -7.03
CA ALA A 574 -19.28 -9.50 -5.95
C ALA A 574 -17.87 -9.93 -6.39
N THR A 575 -17.76 -10.99 -7.20
CA THR A 575 -16.48 -11.43 -7.77
C THR A 575 -15.85 -10.33 -8.61
N THR A 576 -16.63 -9.73 -9.51
CA THR A 576 -16.13 -8.66 -10.40
C THR A 576 -15.72 -7.42 -9.61
N ASP A 577 -16.54 -7.01 -8.63
CA ASP A 577 -16.27 -5.83 -7.80
C ASP A 577 -15.01 -5.99 -6.96
N MET A 578 -14.85 -7.14 -6.28
CA MET A 578 -13.64 -7.46 -5.51
C MET A 578 -12.38 -7.44 -6.39
N LEU A 579 -12.42 -8.10 -7.55
CA LEU A 579 -11.28 -8.15 -8.46
C LEU A 579 -10.90 -6.77 -9.00
N GLN A 580 -11.88 -5.93 -9.31
CA GLN A 580 -11.65 -4.53 -9.69
C GLN A 580 -11.02 -3.71 -8.56
N LYS A 581 -11.51 -3.84 -7.32
CA LYS A 581 -10.92 -3.17 -6.13
C LYS A 581 -9.48 -3.59 -5.87
N LEU A 582 -9.16 -4.87 -6.09
CA LEU A 582 -7.80 -5.42 -5.99
C LEU A 582 -6.97 -5.18 -7.25
N THR A 583 -7.47 -4.41 -8.22
CA THR A 583 -6.78 -4.02 -9.46
C THR A 583 -6.33 -5.19 -10.32
N ASN A 584 -7.01 -6.35 -10.21
CA ASN A 584 -6.63 -7.61 -10.87
C ASN A 584 -5.15 -7.98 -10.64
N LEU A 585 -4.60 -7.61 -9.48
CA LEU A 585 -3.22 -7.88 -9.14
C LEU A 585 -3.09 -9.27 -8.51
N PRO A 586 -2.28 -10.20 -9.07
CA PRO A 586 -2.14 -11.56 -8.57
C PRO A 586 -1.86 -11.62 -7.07
N LEU A 587 -0.90 -10.83 -6.60
CA LEU A 587 -0.50 -10.80 -5.19
C LEU A 587 -1.67 -10.40 -4.28
N ALA A 588 -2.46 -9.41 -4.71
CA ALA A 588 -3.62 -8.94 -3.97
C ALA A 588 -4.75 -9.97 -3.93
N ILE A 589 -4.94 -10.71 -5.03
CA ILE A 589 -5.95 -11.76 -5.12
C ILE A 589 -5.59 -12.94 -4.21
N VAL A 590 -4.34 -13.40 -4.23
CA VAL A 590 -3.88 -14.52 -3.38
C VAL A 590 -4.01 -14.16 -1.90
N GLN A 591 -3.59 -12.94 -1.53
CA GLN A 591 -3.73 -12.44 -0.16
C GLN A 591 -5.19 -12.34 0.28
N ALA A 592 -6.05 -11.78 -0.55
CA ALA A 592 -7.47 -11.66 -0.24
C ALA A 592 -8.14 -13.04 -0.11
N ALA A 593 -7.81 -13.99 -0.99
CA ALA A 593 -8.29 -15.36 -0.91
C ALA A 593 -7.84 -16.06 0.39
N ALA A 594 -6.57 -15.88 0.80
CA ALA A 594 -6.06 -16.41 2.05
C ALA A 594 -6.80 -15.84 3.28
N PHE A 595 -7.06 -14.52 3.30
CA PHE A 595 -7.85 -13.88 4.35
C PHE A 595 -9.29 -14.40 4.39
N ILE A 596 -9.94 -14.52 3.23
CA ILE A 596 -11.30 -15.08 3.11
C ILE A 596 -11.35 -16.52 3.62
N ASN A 597 -10.39 -17.35 3.23
CA ASN A 597 -10.30 -18.75 3.65
C ASN A 597 -10.11 -18.86 5.17
N ARG A 598 -9.21 -18.07 5.75
CA ARG A 598 -8.89 -18.10 7.19
C ARG A 598 -10.07 -17.65 8.05
N ASN A 599 -10.79 -16.62 7.61
CA ASN A 599 -11.89 -16.02 8.36
C ASN A 599 -13.27 -16.57 7.96
N GLN A 600 -13.33 -17.52 7.01
CA GLN A 600 -14.57 -18.14 6.50
C GLN A 600 -15.61 -17.12 6.02
N MET A 601 -15.14 -16.07 5.33
CA MET A 601 -15.99 -14.95 4.90
C MET A 601 -16.58 -15.16 3.50
N THR A 602 -17.65 -14.45 3.19
CA THR A 602 -18.17 -14.27 1.83
C THR A 602 -17.40 -13.16 1.11
N LEU A 603 -17.51 -13.11 -0.23
CA LEU A 603 -16.91 -12.03 -1.01
C LEU A 603 -17.50 -10.66 -0.63
N ARG A 604 -18.79 -10.59 -0.32
CA ARG A 604 -19.48 -9.36 0.07
C ARG A 604 -19.02 -8.83 1.43
N GLU A 605 -18.81 -9.71 2.40
CA GLU A 605 -18.28 -9.29 3.70
C GLU A 605 -16.85 -8.77 3.57
N TYR A 606 -16.02 -9.42 2.74
CA TYR A 606 -14.67 -8.92 2.45
C TYR A 606 -14.69 -7.56 1.74
N ILE A 607 -15.58 -7.37 0.76
CA ILE A 607 -15.79 -6.07 0.10
C ILE A 607 -16.23 -5.01 1.11
N SER A 608 -17.15 -5.34 2.02
CA SER A 608 -17.61 -4.41 3.05
C SER A 608 -16.46 -3.98 3.96
N LEU A 609 -15.53 -4.87 4.30
CA LEU A 609 -14.34 -4.53 5.06
C LEU A 609 -13.37 -3.63 4.27
N LEU A 610 -13.25 -3.84 2.96
CA LEU A 610 -12.50 -2.95 2.09
C LEU A 610 -13.15 -1.56 2.01
N ASP A 611 -14.47 -1.46 2.05
CA ASP A 611 -15.22 -0.21 1.89
C ASP A 611 -15.49 0.55 3.20
N ASP A 612 -15.13 -0.03 4.35
CA ASP A 612 -15.43 0.51 5.68
C ASP A 612 -14.64 1.79 6.02
N THR A 613 -13.31 1.69 6.18
CA THR A 613 -12.45 2.86 6.33
C THR A 613 -11.12 2.67 5.59
N GLU A 614 -10.47 3.79 5.22
CA GLU A 614 -9.12 3.74 4.64
C GLU A 614 -8.13 3.02 5.58
N GLN A 615 -8.35 3.10 6.90
CA GLN A 615 -7.60 2.37 7.92
C GLN A 615 -7.83 0.86 7.83
N SER A 616 -9.10 0.42 7.77
CA SER A 616 -9.48 -0.99 7.63
C SER A 616 -8.88 -1.62 6.36
N MET A 617 -8.91 -0.90 5.23
CA MET A 617 -8.29 -1.37 3.98
C MET A 617 -6.77 -1.50 4.10
N VAL A 618 -6.12 -0.54 4.76
CA VAL A 618 -4.67 -0.57 5.01
C VAL A 618 -4.29 -1.75 5.90
N ASP A 619 -5.03 -2.00 6.98
CA ASP A 619 -4.76 -3.11 7.90
C ASP A 619 -4.85 -4.44 7.16
N ILE A 620 -5.84 -4.61 6.28
CA ILE A 620 -6.01 -5.81 5.45
C ILE A 620 -4.87 -5.97 4.43
N LEU A 621 -4.45 -4.89 3.77
CA LEU A 621 -3.33 -4.88 2.81
C LEU A 621 -1.95 -5.00 3.49
N SER A 622 -1.90 -4.77 4.81
CA SER A 622 -0.71 -4.85 5.67
C SER A 622 -0.65 -6.14 6.49
N GLN A 623 -1.65 -7.03 6.39
CA GLN A 623 -1.56 -8.36 6.97
C GLN A 623 -0.64 -9.25 6.14
N ASP A 624 0.24 -9.97 6.83
CA ASP A 624 1.17 -10.92 6.24
C ASP A 624 0.52 -12.30 6.06
N PHE A 625 0.88 -12.99 4.98
CA PHE A 625 0.40 -14.32 4.65
C PHE A 625 1.54 -15.15 4.07
N GLU A 626 1.66 -16.40 4.52
CA GLU A 626 2.63 -17.34 3.98
C GLU A 626 2.32 -17.67 2.52
N ASP A 627 3.34 -17.56 1.65
CA ASP A 627 3.27 -17.81 0.22
C ASP A 627 4.54 -18.54 -0.20
N GLU A 628 4.41 -19.81 -0.62
CA GLU A 628 5.53 -20.71 -0.97
C GLU A 628 6.37 -20.22 -2.16
N GLY A 629 5.90 -19.22 -2.90
CA GLY A 629 6.61 -18.60 -4.02
C GLY A 629 7.45 -17.36 -3.68
N ARG A 630 7.79 -17.12 -2.41
CA ARG A 630 8.54 -15.93 -1.93
C ARG A 630 9.80 -16.30 -1.16
N TYR A 631 10.79 -15.40 -1.18
CA TYR A 631 11.99 -15.51 -0.34
C TYR A 631 11.62 -15.41 1.15
N GLU A 632 12.19 -16.28 2.00
CA GLU A 632 11.86 -16.37 3.44
C GLU A 632 12.12 -15.08 4.24
N GLU A 633 13.00 -14.20 3.74
CA GLU A 633 13.29 -12.88 4.32
C GLU A 633 12.23 -11.81 3.94
N GLY A 634 11.32 -12.12 3.01
CA GLY A 634 10.31 -11.22 2.47
C GLY A 634 8.93 -11.35 3.11
N LYS A 635 8.82 -11.16 4.43
CA LYS A 635 7.53 -10.97 5.13
C LYS A 635 6.94 -9.59 4.80
N ASN A 636 6.43 -9.46 3.57
CA ASN A 636 6.03 -8.18 3.01
C ASN A 636 4.59 -8.26 2.51
N PRO A 637 3.62 -7.75 3.30
CA PRO A 637 2.29 -7.40 2.82
C PRO A 637 2.36 -6.59 1.52
N ILE A 638 1.26 -6.54 0.76
CA ILE A 638 1.18 -5.74 -0.48
C ILE A 638 1.73 -4.33 -0.24
N ALA A 639 1.34 -3.69 0.87
CA ALA A 639 1.82 -2.37 1.27
C ALA A 639 3.35 -2.26 1.35
N THR A 640 4.05 -3.26 1.89
CA THR A 640 5.51 -3.25 2.02
C THR A 640 6.22 -3.44 0.68
N THR A 641 5.63 -4.22 -0.24
CA THR A 641 6.15 -4.34 -1.61
C THR A 641 6.18 -2.98 -2.31
N TRP A 642 5.14 -2.17 -2.11
CA TRP A 642 5.07 -0.80 -2.63
C TRP A 642 6.01 0.15 -1.91
N LEU A 643 6.11 0.02 -0.58
CA LEU A 643 6.99 0.84 0.25
C LEU A 643 8.46 0.69 -0.17
N ILE A 644 8.91 -0.53 -0.44
CA ILE A 644 10.29 -0.79 -0.93
C ILE A 644 10.54 -0.03 -2.24
N SER A 645 9.60 -0.08 -3.18
CA SER A 645 9.73 0.68 -4.44
C SER A 645 9.65 2.18 -4.23
N PHE A 646 8.87 2.65 -3.25
CA PHE A 646 8.82 4.06 -2.89
C PHE A 646 10.12 4.54 -2.23
N GLU A 647 10.73 3.75 -1.35
CA GLU A 647 12.02 4.06 -0.73
C GLU A 647 13.15 4.11 -1.77
N GLN A 648 13.12 3.22 -2.77
CA GLN A 648 14.01 3.26 -3.92
C GLN A 648 13.80 4.53 -4.76
N ILE A 649 12.56 4.92 -5.03
CA ILE A 649 12.28 6.19 -5.71
C ILE A 649 12.82 7.35 -4.87
N ARG A 650 12.61 7.33 -3.55
CA ARG A 650 13.10 8.39 -2.64
C ARG A 650 14.62 8.49 -2.62
N SER A 651 15.35 7.38 -2.72
CA SER A 651 16.82 7.39 -2.76
C SER A 651 17.37 7.82 -4.12
N CYS A 652 16.75 7.37 -5.22
CA CYS A 652 17.25 7.64 -6.59
C CYS A 652 16.71 8.95 -7.20
N ASP A 653 15.50 9.36 -6.85
CA ASP A 653 14.78 10.52 -7.40
C ASP A 653 13.86 11.16 -6.33
N PRO A 654 14.43 11.99 -5.44
CA PRO A 654 13.67 12.63 -4.35
C PRO A 654 12.46 13.43 -4.85
N LEU A 655 12.57 14.07 -6.02
CA LEU A 655 11.49 14.85 -6.61
C LEU A 655 10.30 13.98 -7.02
N ALA A 656 10.55 12.79 -7.58
CA ALA A 656 9.50 11.81 -7.87
C ALA A 656 8.77 11.37 -6.57
N ALA A 657 9.50 11.22 -5.46
CA ALA A 657 8.89 10.91 -4.17
C ALA A 657 8.03 12.06 -3.62
N GLU A 658 8.45 13.31 -3.81
CA GLU A 658 7.63 14.48 -3.47
C GLU A 658 6.35 14.56 -4.32
N PHE A 659 6.45 14.32 -5.63
CA PHE A 659 5.29 14.26 -6.52
C PHE A 659 4.31 13.17 -6.09
N LEU A 660 4.81 11.98 -5.75
CA LEU A 660 3.96 10.91 -5.26
C LEU A 660 3.26 11.27 -3.94
N SER A 661 3.97 11.97 -3.05
CA SER A 661 3.42 12.42 -1.76
C SER A 661 2.32 13.47 -1.93
N LEU A 662 2.46 14.39 -2.90
CA LEU A 662 1.38 15.34 -3.27
C LEU A 662 0.18 14.61 -3.91
N MET A 663 0.44 13.68 -4.83
CA MET A 663 -0.61 12.92 -5.50
C MET A 663 -1.39 12.02 -4.52
N ALA A 664 -0.78 11.61 -3.40
CA ALA A 664 -1.43 10.87 -2.30
C ALA A 664 -2.43 11.69 -1.46
N CYS A 665 -2.49 13.00 -1.68
CA CYS A 665 -3.37 13.93 -0.96
C CYS A 665 -4.52 14.46 -1.82
N VAL A 666 -4.70 13.97 -3.05
CA VAL A 666 -5.77 14.35 -3.98
C VAL A 666 -6.42 13.11 -4.60
N ASP A 667 -7.53 13.27 -5.32
CA ASP A 667 -8.12 12.15 -6.05
C ASP A 667 -7.10 11.49 -7.01
N SER A 668 -7.04 10.16 -6.99
CA SER A 668 -6.05 9.37 -7.75
C SER A 668 -6.21 9.42 -9.28
N LYS A 669 -7.33 9.94 -9.80
CA LYS A 669 -7.66 9.96 -11.23
C LYS A 669 -7.63 11.38 -11.80
N ASN A 670 -7.22 11.50 -13.06
CA ASN A 670 -7.24 12.74 -13.83
C ASN A 670 -6.44 13.90 -13.19
N ILE A 671 -5.35 13.59 -12.49
CA ILE A 671 -4.49 14.57 -11.83
C ILE A 671 -3.81 15.44 -12.90
N PRO A 672 -4.03 16.77 -12.92
CA PRO A 672 -3.38 17.66 -13.89
C PRO A 672 -1.87 17.70 -13.65
N GLN A 673 -1.03 17.62 -14.68
CA GLN A 673 0.43 17.75 -14.52
C GLN A 673 0.84 19.06 -13.86
N LEU A 674 0.08 20.14 -14.12
CA LEU A 674 0.29 21.46 -13.50
C LEU A 674 0.10 21.44 -11.97
N PHE A 675 -0.60 20.44 -11.43
CA PHE A 675 -0.71 20.24 -9.97
C PHE A 675 0.65 19.95 -9.34
N LEU A 676 1.49 19.17 -10.01
CA LEU A 676 2.86 18.88 -9.59
C LEU A 676 3.69 20.17 -9.64
N GLN A 677 4.56 20.40 -8.66
CA GLN A 677 5.19 21.70 -8.40
C GLN A 677 5.88 22.32 -9.63
N PRO A 678 5.95 23.67 -9.74
CA PRO A 678 6.78 24.33 -10.73
C PRO A 678 8.24 24.20 -10.30
N THR A 679 8.94 23.16 -10.77
CA THR A 679 10.39 23.09 -10.67
C THR A 679 11.01 24.16 -11.57
N GLN A 680 12.19 24.68 -11.18
CA GLN A 680 12.94 25.63 -12.02
C GLN A 680 13.33 25.02 -13.39
N SER A 681 13.31 23.68 -13.50
CA SER A 681 13.62 22.92 -14.71
C SER A 681 12.46 22.02 -15.12
N THR A 682 11.93 22.22 -16.33
CA THR A 682 10.95 21.33 -16.98
C THR A 682 11.50 19.93 -17.22
N MET A 683 12.82 19.81 -17.41
CA MET A 683 13.52 18.54 -17.57
C MET A 683 13.45 17.70 -16.29
N GLN A 684 13.70 18.30 -15.12
CA GLN A 684 13.62 17.60 -13.83
C GLN A 684 12.21 17.07 -13.54
N ALA A 685 11.17 17.86 -13.84
CA ALA A 685 9.79 17.40 -13.70
C ALA A 685 9.46 16.25 -14.68
N ALA A 686 9.96 16.32 -15.92
CA ALA A 686 9.78 15.26 -16.90
C ALA A 686 10.51 13.97 -16.48
N ASP A 687 11.71 14.10 -15.89
CA ASP A 687 12.49 12.98 -15.35
C ASP A 687 11.77 12.34 -14.16
N ALA A 688 11.28 13.13 -13.20
CA ALA A 688 10.52 12.62 -12.05
C ALA A 688 9.23 11.90 -12.46
N ILE A 689 8.46 12.48 -13.39
CA ILE A 689 7.27 11.81 -13.98
C ILE A 689 7.70 10.56 -14.75
N GLY A 690 8.84 10.61 -15.45
CA GLY A 690 9.47 9.48 -16.13
C GLY A 690 9.80 8.34 -15.17
N THR A 691 10.37 8.65 -14.01
CA THR A 691 10.67 7.70 -12.93
C THR A 691 9.40 7.06 -12.40
N LEU A 692 8.39 7.84 -12.01
CA LEU A 692 7.10 7.31 -11.55
C LEU A 692 6.42 6.42 -12.60
N LYS A 693 6.52 6.78 -13.89
CA LYS A 693 6.02 5.96 -15.00
C LYS A 693 6.86 4.69 -15.20
N ALA A 694 8.18 4.76 -15.01
CA ALA A 694 9.08 3.61 -15.15
C ALA A 694 8.81 2.53 -14.10
N PHE A 695 8.44 2.94 -12.87
CA PHE A 695 7.94 2.04 -11.82
C PHE A 695 6.48 1.63 -11.99
N SER A 696 5.81 2.12 -13.06
CA SER A 696 4.39 1.89 -13.33
C SER A 696 3.44 2.38 -12.21
N PHE A 697 3.88 3.34 -11.39
CA PHE A 697 3.07 3.94 -10.33
C PHE A 697 2.01 4.88 -10.90
N ILE A 698 2.33 5.56 -12.00
CA ILE A 698 1.43 6.47 -12.70
C ILE A 698 1.23 6.07 -14.16
N THR A 699 0.05 6.40 -14.70
CA THR A 699 -0.24 6.32 -16.13
C THR A 699 -0.56 7.70 -16.68
N LYS A 700 -0.03 8.00 -17.86
CA LYS A 700 -0.21 9.28 -18.56
C LYS A 700 -1.27 9.09 -19.66
N HIS A 701 -2.27 9.96 -19.71
CA HIS A 701 -3.32 9.94 -20.73
C HIS A 701 -2.76 10.34 -22.10
N GLU A 702 -3.48 10.05 -23.19
CA GLU A 702 -3.04 10.27 -24.58
C GLU A 702 -2.62 11.73 -24.86
N ASN A 703 -3.35 12.70 -24.29
CA ASN A 703 -3.06 14.13 -24.43
C ASN A 703 -1.90 14.62 -23.57
N GLY A 704 -1.36 13.75 -22.70
CA GLY A 704 -0.18 13.99 -21.90
C GLY A 704 -0.30 14.98 -20.74
N GLN A 705 -1.45 15.63 -20.55
CA GLN A 705 -1.65 16.63 -19.49
C GLN A 705 -2.24 16.07 -18.20
N LEU A 706 -2.79 14.85 -18.25
CA LEU A 706 -3.44 14.19 -17.11
C LEU A 706 -2.69 12.92 -16.73
N LEU A 707 -2.60 12.70 -15.43
CA LEU A 707 -1.96 11.56 -14.80
C LEU A 707 -2.98 10.82 -13.94
N ASP A 708 -2.94 9.49 -13.97
CA ASP A 708 -3.62 8.66 -12.99
C ASP A 708 -2.56 8.02 -12.09
N LEU A 709 -2.75 8.14 -10.78
CA LEU A 709 -2.01 7.38 -9.79
C LEU A 709 -2.69 6.03 -9.58
N HIS A 710 -1.90 4.96 -9.57
CA HIS A 710 -2.42 3.63 -9.30
C HIS A 710 -3.08 3.57 -7.91
N ARG A 711 -4.32 3.07 -7.80
CA ARG A 711 -5.13 3.08 -6.57
C ARG A 711 -4.40 2.50 -5.35
N LEU A 712 -3.73 1.36 -5.50
CA LEU A 712 -2.99 0.74 -4.39
C LEU A 712 -1.74 1.54 -4.01
N VAL A 713 -1.08 2.21 -4.97
CA VAL A 713 0.06 3.08 -4.69
C VAL A 713 -0.41 4.32 -3.93
N HIS A 714 -1.50 4.92 -4.38
CA HIS A 714 -2.15 6.04 -3.70
C HIS A 714 -2.40 5.76 -2.22
N LEU A 715 -3.03 4.62 -1.91
CA LEU A 715 -3.30 4.20 -0.54
C LEU A 715 -2.04 3.89 0.26
N ALA A 716 -1.09 3.13 -0.32
CA ALA A 716 0.14 2.76 0.35
C ALA A 716 1.01 3.97 0.69
N THR A 717 1.20 4.90 -0.25
CA THR A 717 1.95 6.15 -0.03
C THR A 717 1.29 7.00 1.04
N ARG A 718 -0.04 7.13 1.00
CA ARG A 718 -0.78 7.92 1.99
C ARG A 718 -0.68 7.34 3.41
N ASN A 719 -0.77 6.01 3.53
CA ASN A 719 -0.58 5.34 4.82
C ASN A 719 0.84 5.55 5.35
N TRP A 720 1.85 5.41 4.47
CA TRP A 720 3.23 5.67 4.86
C TRP A 720 3.42 7.10 5.40
N LEU A 721 2.86 8.11 4.71
CA LEU A 721 2.88 9.50 5.20
C LEU A 721 2.23 9.64 6.58
N ARG A 722 1.19 8.86 6.88
CA ARG A 722 0.52 8.84 8.19
C ARG A 722 1.42 8.24 9.27
N MET A 723 2.04 7.09 8.98
CA MET A 723 2.96 6.41 9.91
C MET A 723 4.19 7.27 10.26
N GLU A 724 4.72 8.01 9.27
CA GLU A 724 5.81 8.97 9.46
C GLU A 724 5.37 10.27 10.15
N GLY A 725 4.07 10.47 10.39
CA GLY A 725 3.52 11.70 10.95
C GLY A 725 3.60 12.92 10.01
N THR A 726 3.85 12.71 8.70
CA THR A 726 4.01 13.79 7.71
C THR A 726 2.78 14.05 6.85
N LEU A 727 1.75 13.19 6.91
CA LEU A 727 0.52 13.31 6.10
C LEU A 727 -0.16 14.68 6.26
N THR A 728 -0.23 15.20 7.48
CA THR A 728 -0.82 16.53 7.74
C THR A 728 -0.04 17.62 7.03
N ALA A 729 1.29 17.57 7.04
CA ALA A 729 2.14 18.55 6.37
C ALA A 729 1.96 18.50 4.84
N TRP A 730 1.88 17.31 4.25
CA TRP A 730 1.63 17.14 2.81
C TRP A 730 0.21 17.54 2.41
N THR A 731 -0.77 17.31 3.28
CA THR A 731 -2.15 17.77 3.08
C THR A 731 -2.23 19.30 3.08
N ILE A 732 -1.51 19.98 3.99
CA ILE A 732 -1.42 21.45 4.00
C ILE A 732 -0.79 21.96 2.70
N LYS A 733 0.37 21.40 2.28
CA LYS A 733 1.01 21.76 0.99
C LYS A 733 0.07 21.55 -0.19
N THR A 734 -0.74 20.50 -0.16
CA THR A 734 -1.73 20.19 -1.19
C THR A 734 -2.87 21.21 -1.22
N VAL A 735 -3.39 21.61 -0.06
CA VAL A 735 -4.42 22.66 0.05
C VAL A 735 -3.88 24.00 -0.47
N ASP A 736 -2.64 24.36 -0.12
CA ASP A 736 -2.01 25.58 -0.62
C ASP A 736 -1.86 25.54 -2.15
N ARG A 737 -1.41 24.40 -2.70
CA ARG A 737 -1.28 24.21 -4.14
C ARG A 737 -2.63 24.27 -4.87
N LEU A 738 -3.69 23.72 -4.27
CA LEU A 738 -5.04 23.80 -4.82
C LEU A 738 -5.58 25.23 -4.77
N ASN A 739 -5.26 26.01 -3.72
CA ASN A 739 -5.64 27.43 -3.66
C ASN A 739 -4.99 28.27 -4.77
N GLU A 740 -3.81 27.89 -5.26
CA GLU A 740 -3.15 28.55 -6.41
C GLU A 740 -3.78 28.19 -7.75
N LEU A 741 -4.22 26.94 -7.92
CA LEU A 741 -4.59 26.38 -9.23
C LEU A 741 -6.08 26.25 -9.46
N PHE A 742 -6.88 26.03 -8.40
CA PHE A 742 -8.32 25.80 -8.51
C PHE A 742 -9.01 27.14 -8.79
N PRO A 743 -9.49 27.39 -10.02
CA PRO A 743 -9.92 28.73 -10.37
C PRO A 743 -11.29 29.05 -9.81
N PHE A 744 -11.57 30.34 -9.62
CA PHE A 744 -12.90 30.79 -9.28
C PHE A 744 -13.91 30.40 -10.37
N PRO A 745 -15.11 29.91 -10.02
CA PRO A 745 -16.02 29.30 -10.98
C PRO A 745 -16.70 30.32 -11.91
N GLY A 746 -16.34 30.30 -13.19
CA GLY A 746 -16.99 30.97 -14.31
C GLY A 746 -17.60 29.97 -15.31
N ASP A 747 -18.46 30.46 -16.21
CA ASP A 747 -19.02 29.60 -17.26
C ASP A 747 -17.98 29.28 -18.33
N GLU A 748 -17.02 30.19 -18.56
CA GLU A 748 -15.96 30.09 -19.56
C GLU A 748 -14.87 29.08 -19.17
N ASN A 749 -14.63 28.89 -17.88
CA ASN A 749 -13.62 27.95 -17.35
C ASN A 749 -14.25 26.70 -16.71
N ARG A 750 -15.47 26.34 -17.13
CA ARG A 750 -16.25 25.23 -16.58
C ARG A 750 -15.50 23.92 -16.54
N ASP A 751 -14.84 23.57 -17.63
CA ASP A 751 -14.11 22.32 -17.73
C ASP A 751 -12.91 22.29 -16.77
N LEU A 752 -12.28 23.44 -16.54
CA LEU A 752 -11.12 23.57 -15.66
C LEU A 752 -11.50 23.43 -14.18
N TRP A 753 -12.49 24.18 -13.69
CA TRP A 753 -12.88 24.03 -12.28
C TRP A 753 -13.54 22.68 -12.00
N ARG A 754 -14.27 22.09 -12.96
CA ARG A 754 -14.81 20.73 -12.82
C ARG A 754 -13.71 19.67 -12.70
N LEU A 755 -12.58 19.85 -13.39
CA LEU A 755 -11.42 18.96 -13.29
C LEU A 755 -10.81 18.97 -11.88
N TYR A 756 -10.70 20.15 -11.24
CA TYR A 756 -10.13 20.27 -9.90
C TYR A 756 -11.10 19.93 -8.75
N LEU A 757 -12.40 19.92 -9.02
CA LEU A 757 -13.44 19.74 -8.00
C LEU A 757 -13.32 18.41 -7.20
N PRO A 758 -13.03 17.25 -7.81
CA PRO A 758 -12.78 16.00 -7.07
C PRO A 758 -11.52 16.06 -6.20
N HIS A 759 -10.45 16.69 -6.69
CA HIS A 759 -9.20 16.83 -5.93
C HIS A 759 -9.38 17.75 -4.72
N ALA A 760 -10.10 18.86 -4.88
CA ALA A 760 -10.46 19.75 -3.78
C ALA A 760 -11.31 19.03 -2.72
N ARG A 761 -12.31 18.25 -3.14
CA ARG A 761 -13.12 17.45 -2.22
C ARG A 761 -12.25 16.48 -1.42
N TYR A 762 -11.43 15.70 -2.11
CA TYR A 762 -10.57 14.69 -1.48
C TYR A 762 -9.60 15.32 -0.45
N ALA A 763 -8.97 16.45 -0.79
CA ALA A 763 -8.06 17.15 0.12
C ALA A 763 -8.78 17.74 1.35
N LEU A 764 -10.01 18.25 1.17
CA LEU A 764 -10.82 18.82 2.25
C LEU A 764 -11.32 17.75 3.24
N ASP A 765 -11.78 16.60 2.73
CA ASP A 765 -12.21 15.45 3.55
C ASP A 765 -11.04 14.82 4.31
N SER A 766 -9.84 14.89 3.72
CA SER A 766 -8.60 14.34 4.28
C SER A 766 -7.99 15.14 5.43
N ALA A 767 -8.30 16.43 5.53
CA ALA A 767 -7.64 17.32 6.48
C ALA A 767 -8.31 17.24 7.86
N ALA A 768 -7.53 16.92 8.90
CA ALA A 768 -7.98 16.82 10.29
C ALA A 768 -8.91 17.98 10.71
N GLU A 769 -10.01 17.66 11.38
CA GLU A 769 -11.07 18.61 11.76
C GLU A 769 -10.56 19.76 12.66
N ASP A 770 -9.52 19.51 13.46
CA ASP A 770 -8.99 20.45 14.45
C ASP A 770 -8.14 21.59 13.85
N SER A 771 -7.71 21.48 12.59
CA SER A 771 -6.89 22.51 11.92
C SER A 771 -7.74 23.43 11.03
N THR A 772 -8.53 24.31 11.63
CA THR A 772 -9.31 25.31 10.85
C THR A 772 -8.39 26.45 10.40
N SER A 773 -7.60 26.23 9.34
CA SER A 773 -6.72 27.25 8.75
C SER A 773 -7.47 28.15 7.75
N SER A 774 -6.99 29.39 7.58
CA SER A 774 -7.51 30.32 6.58
C SER A 774 -7.47 29.74 5.16
N ALA A 775 -6.39 29.03 4.81
CA ALA A 775 -6.21 28.36 3.52
C ALA A 775 -7.27 27.27 3.27
N LYS A 776 -7.61 26.48 4.29
CA LYS A 776 -8.66 25.46 4.20
C LYS A 776 -10.04 26.09 4.00
N ILE A 777 -10.35 27.17 4.73
CA ILE A 777 -11.63 27.89 4.57
C ILE A 777 -11.74 28.57 3.20
N HIS A 778 -10.64 29.08 2.66
CA HIS A 778 -10.61 29.61 1.30
C HIS A 778 -10.91 28.53 0.26
N LEU A 779 -10.24 27.38 0.34
CA LEU A 779 -10.48 26.25 -0.57
C LEU A 779 -11.93 25.73 -0.46
N LEU A 780 -12.44 25.62 0.78
CA LEU A 780 -13.82 25.18 1.06
C LEU A 780 -14.87 26.15 0.48
N TYR A 781 -14.56 27.45 0.48
CA TYR A 781 -15.40 28.48 -0.14
C TYR A 781 -15.46 28.33 -1.66
N ILE A 782 -14.31 28.18 -2.35
CA ILE A 782 -14.29 27.95 -3.81
C ILE A 782 -15.01 26.65 -4.16
N PHE A 783 -14.73 25.57 -3.42
CA PHE A 783 -15.40 24.28 -3.57
C PHE A 783 -16.92 24.41 -3.43
N GLY A 784 -17.40 25.09 -2.38
CA GLY A 784 -18.83 25.30 -2.13
C GLY A 784 -19.55 25.99 -3.28
N ILE A 785 -18.96 27.05 -3.84
CA ILE A 785 -19.55 27.76 -4.99
C ILE A 785 -19.56 26.87 -6.23
N CYS A 786 -18.47 26.15 -6.50
CA CYS A 786 -18.42 25.20 -7.61
C CYS A 786 -19.49 24.12 -7.45
N ALA A 787 -19.69 23.58 -6.24
CA ALA A 787 -20.72 22.60 -5.94
C ALA A 787 -22.15 23.13 -6.18
N VAL A 788 -22.44 24.40 -5.84
CA VAL A 788 -23.72 25.04 -6.21
C VAL A 788 -23.91 25.04 -7.74
N LYS A 789 -22.89 25.49 -8.49
CA LYS A 789 -22.98 25.53 -9.97
C LYS A 789 -23.07 24.16 -10.63
N ASP A 790 -22.46 23.15 -10.00
CA ASP A 790 -22.44 21.77 -10.49
C ASP A 790 -23.75 21.02 -10.18
N GLY A 791 -24.62 21.58 -9.34
CA GLY A 791 -25.87 20.97 -8.91
C GLY A 791 -25.77 20.07 -7.66
N ARG A 792 -24.62 20.09 -6.97
CA ARG A 792 -24.35 19.28 -5.78
C ARG A 792 -24.64 20.08 -4.51
N TYR A 793 -25.93 20.36 -4.31
CA TYR A 793 -26.35 21.33 -3.31
C TYR A 793 -26.11 20.88 -1.86
N ASP A 794 -26.14 19.58 -1.56
CA ASP A 794 -25.86 19.05 -0.21
C ASP A 794 -24.39 19.19 0.18
N GLU A 795 -23.47 18.95 -0.76
CA GLU A 795 -22.04 19.20 -0.55
C GLU A 795 -21.79 20.72 -0.39
N ALA A 796 -22.48 21.54 -1.18
CA ALA A 796 -22.38 22.99 -1.11
C ALA A 796 -22.87 23.56 0.23
N GLU A 797 -24.01 23.10 0.73
CA GLU A 797 -24.56 23.53 2.04
C GLU A 797 -23.55 23.28 3.16
N LYS A 798 -23.04 22.04 3.26
CA LYS A 798 -22.06 21.65 4.29
C LYS A 798 -20.81 22.53 4.25
N ALA A 799 -20.26 22.73 3.05
CA ALA A 799 -19.07 23.54 2.83
C ALA A 799 -19.31 25.02 3.21
N LEU A 800 -20.36 25.63 2.65
CA LEU A 800 -20.66 27.06 2.82
C LEU A 800 -21.13 27.38 4.24
N ALA A 801 -21.83 26.48 4.93
CA ALA A 801 -22.18 26.64 6.33
C ALA A 801 -20.93 26.70 7.22
N LYS A 802 -19.95 25.81 6.99
CA LYS A 802 -18.68 25.83 7.72
C LYS A 802 -17.87 27.10 7.43
N VAL A 803 -17.80 27.53 6.17
CA VAL A 803 -17.14 28.80 5.79
C VAL A 803 -17.80 29.99 6.51
N THR A 804 -19.13 30.06 6.46
CA THR A 804 -19.92 31.14 7.06
C THR A 804 -19.71 31.20 8.57
N GLN A 805 -19.77 30.05 9.26
CA GLN A 805 -19.54 29.97 10.70
C GLN A 805 -18.14 30.50 11.08
N ASN A 806 -17.10 30.09 10.35
CA ASN A 806 -15.74 30.55 10.63
C ASN A 806 -15.53 32.03 10.32
N ARG A 807 -16.06 32.53 9.20
CA ARG A 807 -15.98 33.96 8.85
C ARG A 807 -16.73 34.84 9.84
N ARG A 808 -17.88 34.40 10.37
CA ARG A 808 -18.58 35.10 11.46
C ARG A 808 -17.71 35.23 12.70
N ILE A 809 -16.99 34.17 13.08
CA ILE A 809 -16.10 34.15 14.25
C ILE A 809 -14.88 35.05 14.02
N TRP A 810 -14.24 34.98 12.84
CA TRP A 810 -12.97 35.65 12.57
C TRP A 810 -13.11 37.11 12.14
N LEU A 811 -14.12 37.42 11.33
CA LEU A 811 -14.27 38.70 10.65
C LEU A 811 -15.51 39.48 11.14
N GLY A 812 -16.42 38.81 11.85
CA GLY A 812 -17.71 39.38 12.26
C GLY A 812 -18.80 39.21 11.20
N THR A 813 -20.03 39.54 11.60
CA THR A 813 -21.24 39.38 10.77
C THR A 813 -21.41 40.47 9.71
N GLU A 814 -20.80 41.64 9.88
CA GLU A 814 -20.91 42.76 8.94
C GLU A 814 -19.80 42.77 7.86
N HIS A 815 -18.82 41.86 7.94
CA HIS A 815 -17.69 41.83 7.01
C HIS A 815 -18.13 41.37 5.61
N PRO A 816 -17.69 42.03 4.51
CA PRO A 816 -18.12 41.70 3.14
C PRO A 816 -17.93 40.23 2.76
N LEU A 817 -16.80 39.60 3.13
CA LEU A 817 -16.56 38.17 2.88
C LEU A 817 -17.52 37.24 3.64
N THR A 818 -17.99 37.64 4.83
CA THR A 818 -18.99 36.87 5.59
C THR A 818 -20.33 36.93 4.86
N LEU A 819 -20.76 38.15 4.50
CA LEU A 819 -22.01 38.40 3.76
C LEU A 819 -22.04 37.69 2.41
N ASP A 820 -20.89 37.64 1.72
CA ASP A 820 -20.77 36.93 0.44
C ASP A 820 -20.93 35.40 0.61
N SER A 821 -20.26 34.79 1.60
CA SER A 821 -20.47 33.36 1.91
C SER A 821 -21.91 33.04 2.30
N GLU A 822 -22.56 33.93 3.06
CA GLU A 822 -23.97 33.77 3.43
C GLU A 822 -24.89 33.85 2.21
N THR A 823 -24.59 34.73 1.26
CA THR A 823 -25.34 34.86 -0.01
C THR A 823 -25.28 33.54 -0.80
N PHE A 824 -24.10 32.91 -0.90
CA PHE A 824 -23.97 31.61 -1.55
C PHE A 824 -24.64 30.48 -0.76
N LEU A 825 -24.66 30.53 0.57
CA LEU A 825 -25.40 29.58 1.40
C LEU A 825 -26.92 29.69 1.17
N VAL A 826 -27.45 30.91 1.02
CA VAL A 826 -28.84 31.15 0.63
C VAL A 826 -29.15 30.50 -0.73
N LEU A 827 -28.25 30.64 -1.71
CA LEU A 827 -28.40 29.98 -3.01
C LEU A 827 -28.43 28.46 -2.89
N ALA A 828 -27.58 27.85 -2.05
CA ALA A 828 -27.61 26.42 -1.80
C ALA A 828 -28.97 25.97 -1.22
N TYR A 829 -29.49 26.65 -0.19
CA TYR A 829 -30.82 26.36 0.37
C TYR A 829 -31.96 26.52 -0.64
N LEU A 830 -31.90 27.58 -1.47
CA LEU A 830 -32.89 27.83 -2.51
C LEU A 830 -32.95 26.65 -3.49
N HIS A 831 -31.80 26.19 -3.96
CA HIS A 831 -31.72 25.11 -4.96
C HIS A 831 -32.06 23.72 -4.39
N GLN A 832 -31.86 23.47 -3.10
CA GLN A 832 -32.35 22.25 -2.42
C GLN A 832 -33.86 22.23 -2.18
N GLY A 833 -34.55 23.37 -2.35
CA GLY A 833 -35.96 23.48 -2.00
C GLY A 833 -36.22 23.89 -0.54
N GLN A 834 -35.19 24.23 0.24
CA GLN A 834 -35.32 24.71 1.62
C GLN A 834 -35.69 26.21 1.68
N TRP A 835 -36.79 26.59 1.03
CA TRP A 835 -37.15 27.99 0.76
C TRP A 835 -37.31 28.86 2.01
N LYS A 836 -37.78 28.28 3.13
CA LYS A 836 -37.93 29.00 4.40
C LYS A 836 -36.58 29.41 4.99
N LYS A 837 -35.62 28.49 5.07
CA LYS A 837 -34.26 28.80 5.54
C LYS A 837 -33.55 29.79 4.62
N ALA A 838 -33.73 29.63 3.31
CA ALA A 838 -33.20 30.55 2.32
C ALA A 838 -33.76 31.97 2.51
N GLU A 839 -35.06 32.09 2.77
CA GLU A 839 -35.72 33.38 3.02
C GLU A 839 -35.24 34.04 4.32
N GLU A 840 -35.25 33.31 5.43
CA GLU A 840 -34.84 33.83 6.74
C GLU A 840 -33.41 34.38 6.71
N LEU A 841 -32.47 33.60 6.17
CA LEU A 841 -31.09 34.04 6.01
C LEU A 841 -30.96 35.14 4.96
N GLY A 842 -31.67 35.04 3.83
CA GLY A 842 -31.61 36.03 2.75
C GLY A 842 -32.08 37.42 3.16
N ILE A 843 -33.14 37.52 3.98
CA ILE A 843 -33.63 38.80 4.53
C ILE A 843 -32.58 39.40 5.47
N GLN A 844 -32.00 38.59 6.35
CA GLN A 844 -30.95 39.06 7.26
C GLN A 844 -29.73 39.60 6.49
N VAL A 845 -29.22 38.82 5.53
CA VAL A 845 -28.05 39.17 4.72
C VAL A 845 -28.30 40.44 3.93
N LEU A 846 -29.47 40.54 3.27
CA LEU A 846 -29.82 41.72 2.48
C LEU A 846 -29.88 42.98 3.36
N GLY A 847 -30.51 42.91 4.53
CA GLY A 847 -30.58 44.05 5.45
C GLY A 847 -29.20 44.50 5.94
N THR A 848 -28.29 43.56 6.22
CA THR A 848 -26.90 43.91 6.58
C THR A 848 -26.12 44.48 5.39
N GLN A 849 -26.27 43.93 4.20
CA GLN A 849 -25.63 44.45 2.98
C GLN A 849 -26.12 45.85 2.63
N GLU A 850 -27.41 46.15 2.75
CA GLU A 850 -27.96 47.50 2.55
C GLU A 850 -27.36 48.52 3.54
N LYS A 851 -27.17 48.11 4.80
CA LYS A 851 -26.56 48.97 5.83
C LYS A 851 -25.06 49.22 5.59
N VAL A 852 -24.31 48.18 5.22
CA VAL A 852 -22.84 48.22 5.16
C VAL A 852 -22.33 48.66 3.79
N LEU A 853 -22.89 48.11 2.71
CA LEU A 853 -22.44 48.32 1.33
C LEU A 853 -23.31 49.33 0.58
N GLY A 854 -24.54 49.57 1.06
CA GLY A 854 -25.55 50.37 0.37
C GLY A 854 -26.43 49.55 -0.56
N SER A 855 -27.59 50.11 -0.90
CA SER A 855 -28.61 49.45 -1.74
C SER A 855 -28.24 49.35 -3.22
N GLU A 856 -27.27 50.14 -3.69
CA GLU A 856 -26.81 50.14 -5.09
C GLU A 856 -25.55 49.27 -5.30
N HIS A 857 -25.00 48.67 -4.25
CA HIS A 857 -23.84 47.79 -4.37
C HIS A 857 -24.20 46.46 -5.06
N LEU A 858 -23.30 45.94 -5.90
CA LEU A 858 -23.55 44.75 -6.72
C LEU A 858 -23.94 43.51 -5.90
N CYS A 859 -23.27 43.26 -4.76
CA CYS A 859 -23.65 42.16 -3.86
C CYS A 859 -25.07 42.31 -3.31
N THR A 860 -25.46 43.53 -2.92
CA THR A 860 -26.81 43.82 -2.42
C THR A 860 -27.87 43.57 -3.50
N LEU A 861 -27.60 44.00 -4.74
CA LEU A 861 -28.48 43.76 -5.87
C LEU A 861 -28.58 42.27 -6.25
N ALA A 862 -27.49 41.52 -6.13
CA ALA A 862 -27.48 40.07 -6.35
C ALA A 862 -28.30 39.31 -5.28
N SER A 863 -28.15 39.67 -4.00
CA SER A 863 -28.97 39.14 -2.90
C SER A 863 -30.45 39.50 -3.07
N THR A 864 -30.74 40.72 -3.52
CA THR A 864 -32.10 41.18 -3.86
C THR A 864 -32.73 40.26 -4.91
N SER A 865 -32.01 39.99 -6.00
CA SER A 865 -32.46 39.11 -7.09
C SER A 865 -32.65 37.66 -6.62
N THR A 866 -31.80 37.21 -5.68
CA THR A 866 -31.91 35.88 -5.06
C THR A 866 -33.19 35.78 -4.22
N LEU A 867 -33.50 36.80 -3.41
CA LEU A 867 -34.72 36.86 -2.61
C LEU A 867 -35.98 36.97 -3.48
N VAL A 868 -35.94 37.68 -4.61
CA VAL A 868 -37.03 37.66 -5.60
C VAL A 868 -37.27 36.23 -6.11
N THR A 869 -36.20 35.49 -6.41
CA THR A 869 -36.31 34.11 -6.87
C THR A 869 -36.94 33.21 -5.80
N ILE A 870 -36.58 33.40 -4.52
CA ILE A 870 -37.22 32.70 -3.39
C ILE A 870 -38.73 32.99 -3.35
N TYR A 871 -39.14 34.25 -3.44
CA TYR A 871 -40.55 34.62 -3.45
C TYR A 871 -41.32 34.07 -4.66
N ILE A 872 -40.69 34.06 -5.85
CA ILE A 872 -41.27 33.42 -7.05
C ILE A 872 -41.52 31.93 -6.81
N ARG A 873 -40.57 31.21 -6.19
CA ARG A 873 -40.70 29.77 -5.89
C ARG A 873 -41.79 29.49 -4.87
N GLN A 874 -42.03 30.42 -3.94
CA GLN A 874 -43.13 30.36 -2.97
C GLN A 874 -44.47 30.90 -3.51
N GLU A 875 -44.56 31.25 -4.80
CA GLU A 875 -45.74 31.86 -5.44
C GLU A 875 -46.17 33.21 -4.83
N ARG A 876 -45.26 33.92 -4.16
CA ARG A 876 -45.47 35.24 -3.54
C ARG A 876 -45.18 36.37 -4.52
N TRP A 877 -46.06 36.48 -5.51
CA TRP A 877 -45.87 37.35 -6.67
C TRP A 877 -45.87 38.85 -6.38
N LEU A 878 -46.49 39.30 -5.28
CA LEU A 878 -46.57 40.73 -4.94
C LEU A 878 -45.26 41.23 -4.36
N GLU A 879 -44.69 40.48 -3.42
CA GLU A 879 -43.40 40.76 -2.80
C GLU A 879 -42.27 40.66 -3.83
N ALA A 880 -42.30 39.61 -4.66
CA ALA A 880 -41.38 39.46 -5.79
C ALA A 880 -41.43 40.66 -6.75
N GLU A 881 -42.63 41.12 -7.15
CA GLU A 881 -42.79 42.26 -8.06
C GLU A 881 -42.21 43.56 -7.47
N LYS A 882 -42.49 43.82 -6.17
CA LYS A 882 -42.00 45.03 -5.50
C LYS A 882 -40.47 45.05 -5.43
N LEU A 883 -39.87 43.93 -5.04
CA LEU A 883 -38.43 43.81 -4.84
C LEU A 883 -37.68 43.82 -6.18
N GLU A 884 -38.22 43.18 -7.21
CA GLU A 884 -37.63 43.18 -8.57
C GLU A 884 -37.64 44.58 -9.20
N LEU A 885 -38.69 45.38 -8.96
CA LEU A 885 -38.73 46.78 -9.40
C LEU A 885 -37.65 47.63 -8.71
N GLN A 886 -37.27 47.30 -7.47
CA GLN A 886 -36.14 47.96 -6.80
C GLN A 886 -34.81 47.52 -7.41
N ALA A 887 -34.62 46.22 -7.66
CA ALA A 887 -33.43 45.68 -8.31
C ALA A 887 -33.18 46.31 -9.69
N ILE A 888 -34.23 46.41 -10.54
CA ILE A 888 -34.13 47.04 -11.86
C ILE A 888 -33.66 48.49 -11.74
N LYS A 889 -34.21 49.27 -10.82
CA LYS A 889 -33.79 50.68 -10.61
C LYS A 889 -32.32 50.77 -10.18
N GLY A 890 -31.86 49.86 -9.32
CA GLY A 890 -30.46 49.77 -8.91
C GLY A 890 -29.54 49.46 -10.08
N TYR A 891 -29.80 48.37 -10.80
CA TYR A 891 -29.00 47.98 -11.97
C TYR A 891 -29.02 49.02 -13.10
N GLU A 892 -30.15 49.71 -13.32
CA GLU A 892 -30.24 50.80 -14.30
C GLU A 892 -29.34 52.00 -13.92
N LYS A 893 -29.18 52.29 -12.63
CA LYS A 893 -28.26 53.35 -12.19
C LYS A 893 -26.79 52.93 -12.31
N VAL A 894 -26.47 51.69 -11.94
CA VAL A 894 -25.08 51.21 -11.88
C VAL A 894 -24.52 50.92 -13.27
N PHE A 895 -25.28 50.22 -14.12
CA PHE A 895 -24.80 49.77 -15.43
C PHE A 895 -25.55 50.39 -16.63
N GLY A 896 -26.66 51.09 -16.38
CA GLY A 896 -27.52 51.61 -17.43
C GLY A 896 -28.63 50.65 -17.85
N ALA A 897 -29.60 51.19 -18.62
CA ALA A 897 -30.79 50.47 -19.06
C ALA A 897 -30.54 49.37 -20.11
N ASP A 898 -29.37 49.43 -20.77
CA ASP A 898 -28.95 48.52 -21.85
C ASP A 898 -27.88 47.50 -21.39
N HIS A 899 -27.65 47.35 -20.08
CA HIS A 899 -26.75 46.32 -19.57
C HIS A 899 -27.41 44.93 -19.50
N PRO A 900 -26.68 43.82 -19.74
CA PRO A 900 -27.21 42.47 -19.67
C PRO A 900 -27.89 42.12 -18.34
N ASP A 901 -27.32 42.53 -17.21
CA ASP A 901 -27.91 42.25 -15.89
C ASP A 901 -29.24 42.99 -15.68
N THR A 902 -29.34 44.23 -16.16
CA THR A 902 -30.61 44.98 -16.17
C THR A 902 -31.67 44.26 -17.00
N TRP A 903 -31.29 43.65 -18.13
CA TRP A 903 -32.22 42.85 -18.93
C TRP A 903 -32.61 41.54 -18.25
N SER A 904 -31.70 40.90 -17.52
CA SER A 904 -32.00 39.71 -16.71
C SER A 904 -33.06 40.02 -15.65
N CYS A 905 -32.94 41.14 -14.94
CA CYS A 905 -33.97 41.59 -13.99
C CYS A 905 -35.31 41.90 -14.67
N LYS A 906 -35.29 42.60 -15.81
CA LYS A 906 -36.51 42.84 -16.61
C LYS A 906 -37.15 41.53 -17.10
N ALA A 907 -36.36 40.50 -17.40
CA ALA A 907 -36.85 39.19 -17.77
C ALA A 907 -37.52 38.48 -16.58
N ALA A 908 -36.92 38.55 -15.39
CA ALA A 908 -37.51 38.03 -14.15
C ALA A 908 -38.86 38.71 -13.84
N LEU A 909 -38.92 40.04 -13.95
CA LEU A 909 -40.18 40.79 -13.82
C LEU A 909 -41.22 40.38 -14.89
N ALA A 910 -40.78 40.17 -16.13
CA ALA A 910 -41.66 39.71 -17.19
C ALA A 910 -42.20 38.28 -16.93
N SER A 911 -41.41 37.41 -16.28
CA SER A 911 -41.83 36.09 -15.81
C SER A 911 -42.89 36.19 -14.71
N ILE A 912 -42.71 37.11 -13.73
CA ILE A 912 -43.74 37.40 -12.71
C ILE A 912 -45.05 37.83 -13.39
N TYR A 913 -44.98 38.73 -14.38
CA TYR A 913 -46.17 39.14 -15.13
C TYR A 913 -46.78 38.03 -15.98
N HIS A 914 -45.95 37.14 -16.54
CA HIS A 914 -46.41 35.96 -17.25
C HIS A 914 -47.25 35.06 -16.33
N GLN A 915 -46.77 34.77 -15.12
CA GLN A 915 -47.48 33.93 -14.14
C GLN A 915 -48.78 34.58 -13.65
N LYS A 916 -48.80 35.90 -13.48
CA LYS A 916 -50.03 36.66 -13.14
C LYS A 916 -51.00 36.82 -14.32
N GLY A 917 -50.70 36.29 -15.51
CA GLY A 917 -51.52 36.46 -16.71
C GLY A 917 -51.53 37.90 -17.28
N LYS A 918 -50.61 38.78 -16.86
CA LYS A 918 -50.50 40.17 -17.33
C LYS A 918 -49.68 40.26 -18.62
N TRP A 919 -50.17 39.61 -19.68
CA TRP A 919 -49.48 39.44 -20.97
C TRP A 919 -49.02 40.75 -21.64
N ASN A 920 -49.78 41.84 -21.48
CA ASN A 920 -49.42 43.13 -22.06
C ASN A 920 -48.20 43.78 -21.39
N GLN A 921 -48.00 43.58 -20.09
CA GLN A 921 -46.82 44.08 -19.37
C GLN A 921 -45.59 43.21 -19.70
N CYS A 922 -45.77 41.89 -19.71
CA CYS A 922 -44.77 40.93 -20.17
C CYS A 922 -44.26 41.28 -21.58
N ARG A 923 -45.19 41.58 -22.51
CA ARG A 923 -44.87 42.04 -23.88
C ARG A 923 -43.99 43.29 -23.89
N LYS A 924 -44.31 44.31 -23.08
CA LYS A 924 -43.55 45.57 -23.06
C LYS A 924 -42.08 45.30 -22.67
N LEU A 925 -41.86 44.51 -21.63
CA LEU A 925 -40.53 44.18 -21.12
C LEU A 925 -39.73 43.33 -22.12
N TYR A 926 -40.28 42.21 -22.61
CA TYR A 926 -39.53 41.35 -23.54
C TYR A 926 -39.25 42.01 -24.89
N VAL A 927 -40.11 42.93 -25.37
CA VAL A 927 -39.80 43.73 -26.57
C VAL A 927 -38.63 44.69 -26.32
N GLN A 928 -38.53 45.28 -25.13
CA GLN A 928 -37.38 46.10 -24.75
C GLN A 928 -36.10 45.25 -24.71
N ILE A 929 -36.13 44.09 -24.05
CA ILE A 929 -35.00 43.15 -23.97
C ILE A 929 -34.55 42.70 -25.36
N MET A 930 -35.48 42.30 -26.24
CA MET A 930 -35.17 41.88 -27.60
C MET A 930 -34.52 42.99 -28.42
N LYS A 931 -35.01 44.24 -28.30
CA LYS A 931 -34.38 45.40 -28.96
C LYS A 931 -32.99 45.68 -28.41
N GLY A 932 -32.80 45.55 -27.08
CA GLY A 932 -31.50 45.66 -26.42
C GLY A 932 -30.50 44.63 -26.92
N HIS A 933 -30.85 43.33 -26.86
CA HIS A 933 -30.02 42.24 -27.38
C HIS A 933 -29.65 42.44 -28.85
N ARG A 934 -30.62 42.85 -29.68
CA ARG A 934 -30.39 43.13 -31.10
C ARG A 934 -29.36 44.24 -31.32
N ARG A 935 -29.40 45.31 -30.50
CA ARG A 935 -28.42 46.41 -30.60
C ARG A 935 -27.04 45.99 -30.11
N ALA A 936 -26.96 45.28 -28.99
CA ALA A 936 -25.69 44.93 -28.37
C ALA A 936 -24.96 43.77 -29.06
N TYR A 937 -25.68 42.74 -29.47
CA TYR A 937 -25.08 41.49 -29.98
C TYR A 937 -25.39 41.22 -31.45
N GLY A 938 -26.23 42.03 -32.10
CA GLY A 938 -26.72 41.77 -33.45
C GLY A 938 -27.83 40.72 -33.51
N MET A 939 -28.33 40.46 -34.73
CA MET A 939 -29.45 39.56 -34.99
C MET A 939 -29.08 38.07 -34.96
N GLU A 940 -27.82 37.75 -35.23
CA GLU A 940 -27.32 36.36 -35.35
C GLU A 940 -26.96 35.74 -33.99
N HIS A 941 -26.85 36.55 -32.93
CA HIS A 941 -26.41 36.06 -31.62
C HIS A 941 -27.48 35.21 -30.89
N PRO A 942 -27.11 34.08 -30.25
CA PRO A 942 -28.05 33.18 -29.55
C PRO A 942 -28.97 33.88 -28.53
N ARG A 943 -28.45 34.85 -27.76
CA ARG A 943 -29.27 35.64 -26.81
C ARG A 943 -30.35 36.48 -27.51
N THR A 944 -30.09 36.99 -28.71
CA THR A 944 -31.10 37.73 -29.51
C THR A 944 -32.14 36.79 -30.09
N LEU A 945 -31.73 35.60 -30.55
CA LEU A 945 -32.66 34.58 -31.03
C LEU A 945 -33.57 34.07 -29.91
N SER A 946 -33.02 33.83 -28.72
CA SER A 946 -33.79 33.42 -27.53
C SER A 946 -34.82 34.48 -27.11
N SER A 947 -34.44 35.76 -27.02
CA SER A 947 -35.39 36.83 -26.70
C SER A 947 -36.44 37.04 -27.79
N THR A 948 -36.09 36.81 -29.06
CA THR A 948 -37.02 36.85 -30.20
C THR A 948 -38.07 35.73 -30.10
N ASN A 949 -37.67 34.51 -29.76
CA ASN A 949 -38.57 33.38 -29.51
C ASN A 949 -39.55 33.68 -28.36
N ASN A 950 -39.06 34.28 -27.26
CA ASN A 950 -39.90 34.66 -26.12
C ASN A 950 -40.96 35.71 -26.52
N VAL A 951 -40.59 36.71 -27.32
CA VAL A 951 -41.56 37.70 -27.85
C VAL A 951 -42.59 37.04 -28.77
N ALA A 952 -42.18 36.13 -29.65
CA ALA A 952 -43.10 35.41 -30.54
C ALA A 952 -44.09 34.54 -29.75
N TYR A 953 -43.64 33.88 -28.69
CA TYR A 953 -44.50 33.14 -27.77
C TYR A 953 -45.53 34.06 -27.09
N ILE A 954 -45.12 35.24 -26.60
CA ILE A 954 -46.04 36.21 -26.00
C ILE A 954 -47.08 36.72 -27.02
N TYR A 955 -46.66 36.99 -28.27
CA TYR A 955 -47.61 37.35 -29.34
C TYR A 955 -48.61 36.23 -29.62
N THR A 956 -48.18 34.98 -29.57
CA THR A 956 -49.05 33.81 -29.72
C THR A 956 -50.11 33.75 -28.61
N ARG A 957 -49.71 34.00 -27.36
CA ARG A 957 -50.63 34.05 -26.19
C ARG A 957 -51.62 35.22 -26.29
N LEU A 958 -51.18 36.35 -26.83
CA LEU A 958 -52.03 37.51 -27.13
C LEU A 958 -52.89 37.37 -28.40
N LYS A 959 -52.86 36.20 -29.05
CA LYS A 959 -53.56 35.92 -30.33
C LYS A 959 -53.13 36.82 -31.50
N LEU A 960 -51.97 37.47 -31.41
CA LEU A 960 -51.35 38.27 -32.48
C LEU A 960 -50.55 37.36 -33.43
N LEU A 961 -51.22 36.35 -33.99
CA LEU A 961 -50.58 35.22 -34.68
C LEU A 961 -49.76 35.64 -35.92
N ARG A 962 -50.16 36.69 -36.65
CA ARG A 962 -49.39 37.19 -37.81
C ARG A 962 -48.04 37.79 -37.39
N LYS A 963 -48.00 38.52 -36.27
CA LYS A 963 -46.76 39.10 -35.75
C LYS A 963 -45.85 38.01 -35.16
N ALA A 964 -46.43 37.03 -34.48
CA ALA A 964 -45.71 35.88 -33.96
C ALA A 964 -45.04 35.08 -35.10
N GLU A 965 -45.79 34.79 -36.17
CA GLU A 965 -45.28 34.05 -37.33
C GLU A 965 -44.13 34.78 -38.02
N ALA A 966 -44.30 36.07 -38.34
CA ALA A 966 -43.25 36.83 -39.02
C ALA A 966 -41.95 36.85 -38.21
N LEU A 967 -42.06 37.05 -36.89
CA LEU A 967 -40.92 37.11 -35.99
C LEU A 967 -40.25 35.74 -35.82
N GLN A 968 -41.04 34.68 -35.67
CA GLN A 968 -40.54 33.32 -35.48
C GLN A 968 -39.94 32.72 -36.75
N ALA A 969 -40.50 33.04 -37.92
CA ALA A 969 -39.96 32.63 -39.22
C ALA A 969 -38.59 33.26 -39.46
N GLN A 970 -38.44 34.57 -39.17
CA GLN A 970 -37.15 35.26 -39.26
C GLN A 970 -36.13 34.65 -38.29
N ALA A 971 -36.53 34.40 -37.03
CA ALA A 971 -35.64 33.79 -36.03
C ALA A 971 -35.18 32.38 -36.44
N LEU A 972 -36.07 31.59 -37.05
CA LEU A 972 -35.75 30.25 -37.54
C LEU A 972 -34.78 30.27 -38.72
N GLU A 973 -34.98 31.18 -39.67
CA GLU A 973 -34.05 31.32 -40.81
C GLU A 973 -32.65 31.70 -40.34
N THR A 974 -32.55 32.68 -39.43
CA THR A 974 -31.28 33.09 -38.85
C THR A 974 -30.64 31.98 -38.01
N SER A 975 -31.40 31.26 -37.18
CA SER A 975 -30.85 30.17 -36.34
C SER A 975 -30.38 28.99 -37.17
N LYS A 976 -31.09 28.63 -38.25
CA LYS A 976 -30.63 27.61 -39.21
C LYS A 976 -29.30 27.99 -39.85
N LYS A 977 -29.13 29.25 -40.27
CA LYS A 977 -27.89 29.73 -40.90
C LYS A 977 -26.72 29.75 -39.92
N VAL A 978 -26.94 30.20 -38.69
CA VAL A 978 -25.86 30.46 -37.72
C VAL A 978 -25.52 29.24 -36.86
N LEU A 979 -26.53 28.50 -36.41
CA LEU A 979 -26.39 27.40 -35.45
C LEU A 979 -26.56 26.03 -36.09
N GLY A 980 -27.05 25.96 -37.32
CA GLY A 980 -27.41 24.71 -38.00
C GLY A 980 -28.81 24.20 -37.64
N GLU A 981 -29.30 23.22 -38.41
CA GLU A 981 -30.66 22.69 -38.26
C GLU A 981 -30.85 21.84 -36.99
N GLU A 982 -29.79 21.18 -36.52
CA GLU A 982 -29.82 20.24 -35.38
C GLU A 982 -29.63 20.93 -34.01
N HIS A 983 -29.31 22.22 -33.97
CA HIS A 983 -29.06 22.94 -32.72
C HIS A 983 -30.34 23.10 -31.86
N PRO A 984 -30.28 22.93 -30.52
CA PRO A 984 -31.45 23.02 -29.64
C PRO A 984 -32.29 24.29 -29.80
N HIS A 985 -31.65 25.46 -29.94
CA HIS A 985 -32.36 26.71 -30.21
C HIS A 985 -33.05 26.76 -31.58
N THR A 986 -32.51 26.11 -32.62
CA THR A 986 -33.14 26.00 -33.94
C THR A 986 -34.34 25.06 -33.89
N LEU A 987 -34.21 23.94 -33.17
CA LEU A 987 -35.31 23.00 -32.95
C LEU A 987 -36.46 23.65 -32.16
N ALA A 988 -36.15 24.36 -31.07
CA ALA A 988 -37.14 25.11 -30.29
C ALA A 988 -37.86 26.19 -31.14
N ALA A 989 -37.11 26.91 -31.99
CA ALA A 989 -37.68 27.87 -32.92
C ALA A 989 -38.62 27.20 -33.95
N THR A 990 -38.26 26.01 -34.42
CA THR A 990 -39.06 25.21 -35.36
C THR A 990 -40.36 24.73 -34.70
N SER A 991 -40.30 24.21 -33.46
CA SER A 991 -41.48 23.81 -32.69
C SER A 991 -42.43 24.96 -32.43
N ASN A 992 -41.90 26.14 -32.07
CA ASN A 992 -42.69 27.34 -31.86
C ASN A 992 -43.41 27.78 -33.16
N LEU A 993 -42.73 27.72 -34.31
CA LEU A 993 -43.33 28.04 -35.59
C LEU A 993 -44.43 27.03 -35.97
N ALA A 994 -44.20 25.75 -35.72
CA ALA A 994 -45.20 24.70 -35.95
C ALA A 994 -46.46 24.91 -35.10
N SER A 995 -46.28 25.27 -33.82
CA SER A 995 -47.37 25.66 -32.92
C SER A 995 -48.14 26.88 -33.42
N ILE A 996 -47.46 27.89 -33.95
CA ILE A 996 -48.10 29.07 -34.56
C ILE A 996 -48.92 28.68 -35.80
N TYR A 997 -48.38 27.83 -36.67
CA TYR A 997 -49.11 27.32 -37.84
C TYR A 997 -50.34 26.49 -37.45
N TYR A 998 -50.22 25.64 -36.43
CA TYR A 998 -51.35 24.89 -35.88
C TYR A 998 -52.45 25.83 -35.38
N LEU A 999 -52.11 26.88 -34.62
CA LEU A 999 -53.07 27.87 -34.14
C LEU A 999 -53.71 28.70 -35.25
N ARG A 1000 -52.99 28.91 -36.37
CA ARG A 1000 -53.53 29.52 -37.60
C ARG A 1000 -54.33 28.56 -38.48
N ARG A 1001 -54.52 27.30 -38.06
CA ARG A 1001 -55.18 26.22 -38.83
C ARG A 1001 -54.43 25.81 -40.11
N ARG A 1002 -53.14 26.11 -40.21
CA ARG A 1002 -52.25 25.65 -41.29
C ARG A 1002 -51.64 24.30 -40.91
N PHE A 1003 -52.49 23.29 -40.79
CA PHE A 1003 -52.10 22.00 -40.21
C PHE A 1003 -51.04 21.24 -41.02
N LYS A 1004 -51.04 21.35 -42.36
CA LYS A 1004 -50.02 20.73 -43.22
C LYS A 1004 -48.61 21.33 -43.00
N ASP A 1005 -48.55 22.64 -42.80
CA ASP A 1005 -47.28 23.32 -42.54
C ASP A 1005 -46.77 22.99 -41.13
N ALA A 1006 -47.67 22.92 -40.14
CA ALA A 1006 -47.34 22.48 -38.78
C ALA A 1006 -46.83 21.04 -38.75
N GLU A 1007 -47.49 20.13 -39.46
CA GLU A 1007 -47.10 18.72 -39.58
C GLU A 1007 -45.68 18.58 -40.14
N LYS A 1008 -45.36 19.28 -41.24
CA LYS A 1008 -44.03 19.22 -41.86
C LYS A 1008 -42.93 19.56 -40.87
N LEU A 1009 -43.12 20.63 -40.08
CA LEU A 1009 -42.15 21.07 -39.08
C LEU A 1009 -42.10 20.14 -37.86
N GLN A 1010 -43.24 19.63 -37.37
CA GLN A 1010 -43.30 18.69 -36.25
C GLN A 1010 -42.58 17.37 -36.58
N ILE A 1011 -42.77 16.83 -37.80
CA ILE A 1011 -42.06 15.63 -38.25
C ILE A 1011 -40.55 15.87 -38.33
N GLN A 1012 -40.12 17.04 -38.82
CA GLN A 1012 -38.70 17.40 -38.85
C GLN A 1012 -38.11 17.41 -37.45
N VAL A 1013 -38.75 18.10 -36.50
CA VAL A 1013 -38.25 18.21 -35.11
C VAL A 1013 -38.20 16.85 -34.42
N LEU A 1014 -39.24 16.02 -34.59
CA LEU A 1014 -39.30 14.68 -34.00
C LEU A 1014 -38.16 13.79 -34.52
N LYS A 1015 -37.92 13.77 -35.84
CA LYS A 1015 -36.82 13.00 -36.44
C LYS A 1015 -35.45 13.47 -35.95
N CYS A 1016 -35.22 14.79 -35.87
CA CYS A 1016 -33.97 15.33 -35.36
C CYS A 1016 -33.74 14.94 -33.88
N HIS A 1017 -34.75 15.07 -33.02
CA HIS A 1017 -34.61 14.66 -31.61
C HIS A 1017 -34.35 13.17 -31.45
N GLN A 1018 -35.03 12.31 -32.22
CA GLN A 1018 -34.79 10.86 -32.20
C GLN A 1018 -33.37 10.50 -32.65
N LYS A 1019 -32.82 11.22 -33.64
CA LYS A 1019 -31.45 11.03 -34.12
C LYS A 1019 -30.41 11.50 -33.10
N LEU A 1020 -30.65 12.63 -32.44
CA LEU A 1020 -29.69 13.26 -31.52
C LEU A 1020 -29.68 12.60 -30.14
N PHE A 1021 -30.85 12.32 -29.59
CA PHE A 1021 -31.00 11.90 -28.19
C PHE A 1021 -31.50 10.46 -28.04
N GLY A 1022 -31.81 9.79 -29.15
CA GLY A 1022 -32.40 8.46 -29.16
C GLY A 1022 -33.93 8.46 -29.09
N ALA A 1023 -34.53 7.33 -29.45
CA ALA A 1023 -35.99 7.20 -29.53
C ALA A 1023 -36.69 7.18 -28.16
N GLU A 1024 -35.94 6.96 -27.08
CA GLU A 1024 -36.46 6.85 -25.71
C GLU A 1024 -36.17 8.08 -24.84
N HIS A 1025 -35.74 9.21 -25.42
CA HIS A 1025 -35.45 10.42 -24.66
C HIS A 1025 -36.74 11.06 -24.08
N PRO A 1026 -36.69 11.64 -22.85
CA PRO A 1026 -37.84 12.29 -22.21
C PRO A 1026 -38.51 13.42 -23.03
N ASP A 1027 -37.82 14.01 -24.01
CA ASP A 1027 -38.36 15.07 -24.87
C ASP A 1027 -39.16 14.56 -26.08
N ILE A 1028 -39.15 13.25 -26.36
CA ILE A 1028 -39.88 12.65 -27.49
C ILE A 1028 -41.41 12.66 -27.28
N PRO A 1029 -41.95 12.24 -26.12
CA PRO A 1029 -43.40 12.20 -25.91
C PRO A 1029 -44.15 13.52 -26.17
N PRO A 1030 -43.69 14.69 -25.69
CA PRO A 1030 -44.35 15.97 -25.99
C PRO A 1030 -44.50 16.25 -27.50
N LEU A 1031 -43.46 15.96 -28.28
CA LEU A 1031 -43.46 16.16 -29.73
C LEU A 1031 -44.45 15.21 -30.43
N MET A 1032 -44.56 13.96 -29.96
CA MET A 1032 -45.54 12.99 -30.46
C MET A 1032 -46.99 13.44 -30.18
N VAL A 1033 -47.26 14.02 -29.00
CA VAL A 1033 -48.59 14.54 -28.64
C VAL A 1033 -48.98 15.73 -29.51
N GLU A 1034 -48.04 16.61 -29.82
CA GLU A 1034 -48.26 17.74 -30.74
C GLU A 1034 -48.60 17.26 -32.15
N LEU A 1035 -47.82 16.31 -32.69
CA LEU A 1035 -48.05 15.73 -34.02
C LEU A 1035 -49.38 14.95 -34.08
N ALA A 1036 -49.69 14.15 -33.06
CA ALA A 1036 -50.97 13.44 -32.95
C ALA A 1036 -52.16 14.43 -32.93
N GLY A 1037 -51.98 15.57 -32.24
CA GLY A 1037 -52.92 16.69 -32.28
C GLY A 1037 -53.17 17.21 -33.70
N THR A 1038 -52.10 17.43 -34.46
CA THR A 1038 -52.16 17.91 -35.84
C THR A 1038 -52.81 16.88 -36.78
N TRP A 1039 -52.44 15.60 -36.70
CA TRP A 1039 -53.04 14.53 -37.49
C TRP A 1039 -54.54 14.37 -37.23
N ASN A 1040 -54.96 14.46 -35.97
CA ASN A 1040 -56.39 14.43 -35.64
C ASN A 1040 -57.14 15.63 -36.26
N LYS A 1041 -56.53 16.81 -36.36
CA LYS A 1041 -57.13 17.98 -37.04
C LYS A 1041 -57.13 17.87 -38.57
N LEU A 1042 -56.21 17.09 -39.14
CA LEU A 1042 -56.18 16.74 -40.57
C LEU A 1042 -57.15 15.60 -40.94
N GLY A 1043 -57.90 15.06 -39.97
CA GLY A 1043 -58.83 13.93 -40.19
C GLY A 1043 -58.17 12.55 -40.16
N ARG A 1044 -56.85 12.48 -39.93
CA ARG A 1044 -56.07 11.23 -39.79
C ARG A 1044 -56.19 10.69 -38.37
N VAL A 1045 -57.42 10.38 -37.96
CA VAL A 1045 -57.75 10.00 -36.57
C VAL A 1045 -57.11 8.68 -36.17
N SER A 1046 -57.01 7.70 -37.09
CA SER A 1046 -56.35 6.41 -36.82
C SER A 1046 -54.86 6.57 -36.53
N ASP A 1047 -54.12 7.28 -37.39
CA ASP A 1047 -52.69 7.55 -37.21
C ASP A 1047 -52.43 8.34 -35.91
N ALA A 1048 -53.31 9.30 -35.59
CA ALA A 1048 -53.21 10.09 -34.36
C ALA A 1048 -53.40 9.25 -33.08
N ILE A 1049 -54.32 8.28 -33.11
CA ILE A 1049 -54.55 7.35 -32.00
C ILE A 1049 -53.35 6.42 -31.83
N GLU A 1050 -52.84 5.84 -32.91
CA GLU A 1050 -51.68 4.95 -32.87
C GLU A 1050 -50.42 5.67 -32.35
N LEU A 1051 -50.19 6.91 -32.79
CA LEU A 1051 -49.07 7.71 -32.31
C LEU A 1051 -49.22 8.06 -30.82
N LEU A 1052 -50.43 8.38 -30.36
CA LEU A 1052 -50.69 8.69 -28.97
C LEU A 1052 -50.61 7.44 -28.06
N GLU A 1053 -50.98 6.25 -28.56
CA GLU A 1053 -50.77 4.97 -27.89
C GLU A 1053 -49.28 4.72 -27.65
N LYS A 1054 -48.47 4.81 -28.71
CA LYS A 1054 -47.00 4.68 -28.63
C LYS A 1054 -46.41 5.71 -27.65
N CYS A 1055 -46.90 6.94 -27.68
CA CYS A 1055 -46.49 8.00 -26.75
C CYS A 1055 -46.75 7.62 -25.29
N THR A 1056 -47.97 7.19 -24.95
CA THR A 1056 -48.32 6.84 -23.55
C THR A 1056 -47.56 5.62 -23.02
N GLN A 1057 -47.21 4.66 -23.89
CA GLN A 1057 -46.34 3.54 -23.54
C GLN A 1057 -44.92 4.03 -23.22
N LEU A 1058 -44.40 4.95 -24.04
CA LEU A 1058 -43.08 5.55 -23.82
C LEU A 1058 -43.04 6.41 -22.55
N GLU A 1059 -44.07 7.22 -22.29
CA GLU A 1059 -44.20 8.02 -21.06
C GLU A 1059 -44.19 7.14 -19.81
N ARG A 1060 -44.87 5.99 -19.83
CA ARG A 1060 -44.81 5.02 -18.70
C ARG A 1060 -43.43 4.43 -18.51
N LYS A 1061 -42.70 4.17 -19.59
CA LYS A 1061 -41.34 3.61 -19.54
C LYS A 1061 -40.32 4.63 -19.06
N VAL A 1062 -40.39 5.86 -19.57
CA VAL A 1062 -39.33 6.88 -19.42
C VAL A 1062 -39.66 7.89 -18.32
N TRP A 1063 -40.90 8.41 -18.26
CA TRP A 1063 -41.24 9.45 -17.29
C TRP A 1063 -41.67 8.88 -15.93
N VAL A 1064 -42.48 7.83 -15.89
CA VAL A 1064 -43.00 7.31 -14.61
C VAL A 1064 -41.93 6.55 -13.81
N ALA A 1065 -40.96 5.93 -14.49
CA ALA A 1065 -39.84 5.25 -13.84
C ALA A 1065 -38.87 6.24 -13.18
N ASP A 1066 -38.57 7.35 -13.86
CA ASP A 1066 -37.50 8.28 -13.46
C ASP A 1066 -38.02 9.58 -12.81
N TYR A 1067 -39.29 9.96 -13.04
CA TYR A 1067 -39.90 11.24 -12.62
C TYR A 1067 -41.38 11.10 -12.20
N PRO A 1068 -41.67 10.57 -10.99
CA PRO A 1068 -43.03 10.27 -10.53
C PRO A 1068 -44.02 11.45 -10.60
N GLU A 1069 -43.53 12.68 -10.48
CA GLU A 1069 -44.31 13.93 -10.57
C GLU A 1069 -44.97 14.16 -11.94
N THR A 1070 -44.54 13.44 -12.97
CA THR A 1070 -45.09 13.56 -14.34
C THR A 1070 -46.37 12.73 -14.54
N LEU A 1071 -46.72 11.85 -13.61
CA LEU A 1071 -47.89 10.95 -13.69
C LEU A 1071 -49.21 11.68 -14.03
N PRO A 1072 -49.53 12.88 -13.49
CA PRO A 1072 -50.74 13.61 -13.88
C PRO A 1072 -50.81 13.97 -15.38
N TYR A 1073 -49.67 14.17 -16.04
CA TYR A 1073 -49.59 14.46 -17.47
C TYR A 1073 -49.85 13.20 -18.30
N VAL A 1074 -49.23 12.07 -17.94
CA VAL A 1074 -49.47 10.77 -18.58
C VAL A 1074 -50.94 10.39 -18.51
N LEU A 1075 -51.55 10.53 -17.32
CA LEU A 1075 -53.00 10.28 -17.13
C LEU A 1075 -53.88 11.24 -17.95
N ARG A 1076 -53.41 12.46 -18.26
CA ARG A 1076 -54.13 13.39 -19.14
C ARG A 1076 -54.08 12.91 -20.59
N HIS A 1077 -52.93 12.43 -21.04
CA HIS A 1077 -52.76 11.89 -22.40
C HIS A 1077 -53.52 10.58 -22.58
N GLU A 1078 -53.53 9.68 -21.59
CA GLU A 1078 -54.37 8.47 -21.60
C GLU A 1078 -55.88 8.79 -21.64
N ARG A 1079 -56.33 9.80 -20.87
CA ARG A 1079 -57.72 10.27 -20.95
C ARG A 1079 -58.05 10.87 -22.32
N ARG A 1080 -57.09 11.55 -22.97
CA ARG A 1080 -57.25 12.05 -24.33
C ARG A 1080 -57.33 10.91 -25.34
N LEU A 1081 -56.47 9.91 -25.21
CA LEU A 1081 -56.47 8.70 -26.03
C LEU A 1081 -57.78 7.93 -25.92
N LYS A 1082 -58.25 7.65 -24.70
CA LYS A 1082 -59.55 6.98 -24.46
C LYS A 1082 -60.70 7.73 -25.12
N ARG A 1083 -60.74 9.06 -25.01
CA ARG A 1083 -61.76 9.89 -25.68
C ARG A 1083 -61.71 9.75 -27.20
N TRP A 1084 -60.52 9.76 -27.79
CA TRP A 1084 -60.35 9.61 -29.24
C TRP A 1084 -60.71 8.21 -29.74
N GLN A 1085 -60.37 7.16 -28.99
CA GLN A 1085 -60.76 5.78 -29.28
C GLN A 1085 -62.28 5.59 -29.22
N VAL A 1086 -62.95 6.17 -28.22
CA VAL A 1086 -64.42 6.15 -28.12
C VAL A 1086 -65.06 6.88 -29.29
N TYR A 1087 -64.56 8.07 -29.65
CA TYR A 1087 -65.04 8.82 -30.81
C TYR A 1087 -64.86 8.02 -32.12
N ARG A 1088 -63.72 7.37 -32.31
CA ARG A 1088 -63.47 6.48 -33.47
C ARG A 1088 -64.48 5.33 -33.53
N ARG A 1089 -64.83 4.71 -32.39
CA ARG A 1089 -65.84 3.64 -32.34
C ARG A 1089 -67.24 4.15 -32.67
N MET A 1090 -67.60 5.35 -32.21
CA MET A 1090 -68.91 5.97 -32.50
C MET A 1090 -69.06 6.40 -33.96
N VAL A 1091 -68.00 6.93 -34.58
CA VAL A 1091 -68.02 7.40 -35.98
C VAL A 1091 -67.80 6.25 -36.97
N GLY A 1092 -66.98 5.25 -36.63
CA GLY A 1092 -66.70 4.08 -37.45
C GLY A 1092 -67.80 3.01 -37.48
N GLY A 1093 -68.83 3.13 -36.64
CA GLY A 1093 -70.00 2.23 -36.62
C GLY A 1093 -71.05 2.49 -37.71
N SER A 1094 -70.73 3.27 -38.74
CA SER A 1094 -71.67 3.70 -39.79
C SER A 1094 -71.26 3.33 -41.21
N THR A 1095 -70.57 2.19 -41.40
CA THR A 1095 -70.44 1.52 -42.71
C THR A 1095 -70.28 0.01 -42.52
N SER A 1096 -71.40 -0.71 -42.39
CA SER A 1096 -71.58 -2.12 -42.82
C SER A 1096 -73.04 -2.55 -42.63
N THR A 1097 -73.86 -2.25 -43.63
CA THR A 1097 -74.95 -3.10 -44.12
C THR A 1097 -74.85 -3.13 -45.62
#